data_AF-A0A545UPC7-F1
#
_entry.id   AF-A0A545UPC7-F1
#
_cell.length_a   1.000
_cell.length_b   1.000
_cell.length_c   1.000
_cell.angle_alpha   90.00
_cell.angle_beta   90.00
_cell.angle_gamma   90.00
#
_symmetry.space_group_name_H-M   'P 1'
#
loop_
_entity.id
_entity.type
_entity.pdbx_description
1 polymer ?
#
loop_
_entity_poly.entity_id
_entity_poly.type
_entity_poly.pdbx_seq_one_letter_code
_entity_poly.pdbx_strand_id
1 'polypeptide(L)'
;MESTTSLVPTKPAITRAVRSQALDDLIMGTNSSSIVSKRSVERLYYPNEPPYFRYFVKKFQRRAPLINRGYWLRLRTIDVIVKQFLSRCTGPKIVINLGCGSDVLPWQSHVRYGNECEDALFIDIDYPDLMRKKRAIVLETPQLQGLLGPSFEVSQSDEDLVLLRSKQYCQIGCDLRELDALRKVLESLADLSNCPILFVAEVSVTYMDTESADNLLKWASSVGKAEFCLLEQLLPYGRGHPFAQTMLKHFEKLKTPPRSVAVYPTVSDQFKRFRSRGWSTVRIWDLWEAWSCDEFVKAEERVALDDVEPFDEWEEFMLFARHYFVLHASAAENTETMNRMPDMQTSKAQRGQELSIDFTTIPISRKRRFGAFATLQDVEGQKFALNMTGLGSNAREESYDVYSLDSRATSAPSLPLTGPSSRMCFTVTDLGSYGTLLVGGRGSPANALSDCWLLKNDHGWSWHSTWKLAAPLYRHSALRLPGTSLVLVAGGKTGRSQISKDYYVFSPEKGWLRCKIAGDVPKPSFGSILCNNPMSSSKSKHSGFICGGIDRSGLVVEEKYEWTLHTDYEQASIYIHWSEKQLTCKQPTITFTIMCGEFSPELSIFGAQTVDINGNTFICGGMGGDPSSDGQAMYCLSSSESKANIAKINRCSDDAATSPFMIGSSVLYHDGRIIIAGGGATCFSMGTFWETNVYQALVPAVLKSGRDRASDGLKPDKVHFIYSHRVVSSTSAQKSDSRVSRPDGETKISTIARLSLSSASEFESILQRGQPVVIENLHLGDCLKNWNADYMTDRVGGDKKVSSTTALIFDTSQKTLALLWPKLRRAIVCIYGHCQMTGRRSNQPNSKKTFPAWLQTSYCQKS
;
A
#
# COMPACT_ATOMS: atom_id res chain seq x y z
N MET A 1 11.53 23.54 -70.67
CA MET A 1 11.25 22.15 -70.26
C MET A 1 11.27 22.12 -68.75
N GLU A 2 10.08 22.02 -68.19
CA GLU A 2 9.74 22.16 -66.79
C GLU A 2 10.17 20.93 -65.99
N SER A 3 10.58 21.14 -64.73
CA SER A 3 10.63 20.11 -63.71
C SER A 3 9.85 20.65 -62.51
N THR A 4 8.63 20.14 -62.37
CA THR A 4 7.63 20.49 -61.37
C THR A 4 7.97 19.85 -60.03
N THR A 5 8.37 20.67 -59.06
CA THR A 5 8.40 20.30 -57.64
C THR A 5 6.98 20.25 -57.08
N SER A 6 6.54 19.04 -56.74
CA SER A 6 5.30 18.72 -56.04
C SER A 6 5.28 19.33 -54.63
N LEU A 7 4.36 20.29 -54.41
CA LEU A 7 3.97 20.78 -53.10
C LEU A 7 3.12 19.71 -52.39
N VAL A 8 3.65 19.13 -51.32
CA VAL A 8 2.87 18.28 -50.41
C VAL A 8 1.85 19.17 -49.67
N PRO A 9 0.54 18.88 -49.72
CA PRO A 9 -0.45 19.69 -49.02
C PRO A 9 -0.29 19.53 -47.51
N THR A 10 -0.03 20.64 -46.81
CA THR A 10 -0.21 20.74 -45.36
C THR A 10 -1.64 20.35 -45.00
N LYS A 11 -1.80 19.31 -44.18
CA LYS A 11 -3.10 18.90 -43.64
C LYS A 11 -3.78 20.09 -42.96
N PRO A 12 -5.11 20.30 -43.17
CA PRO A 12 -5.79 21.51 -42.74
C PRO A 12 -5.92 21.60 -41.21
N ALA A 13 -5.89 22.81 -40.67
CA ALA A 13 -6.03 23.16 -39.24
C ALA A 13 -7.22 22.48 -38.53
N ILE A 14 -8.26 22.10 -39.28
CA ILE A 14 -9.44 21.37 -38.81
C ILE A 14 -9.07 20.01 -38.17
N THR A 15 -8.10 19.27 -38.71
CA THR A 15 -7.70 17.97 -38.11
C THR A 15 -6.85 18.13 -36.85
N ARG A 16 -6.20 19.29 -36.65
CA ARG A 16 -5.43 19.62 -35.43
C ARG A 16 -6.36 20.11 -34.32
N ALA A 17 -7.38 20.93 -34.64
CA ALA A 17 -8.39 21.41 -33.70
C ALA A 17 -9.26 20.26 -33.14
N VAL A 18 -9.75 19.36 -34.00
CA VAL A 18 -10.56 18.19 -33.57
C VAL A 18 -9.73 17.20 -32.73
N ARG A 19 -8.42 17.09 -32.99
CA ARG A 19 -7.50 16.30 -32.15
C ARG A 19 -7.21 16.94 -30.79
N SER A 20 -7.24 18.27 -30.69
CA SER A 20 -7.11 19.00 -29.42
C SER A 20 -8.32 18.74 -28.53
N GLN A 21 -9.54 18.94 -29.06
CA GLN A 21 -10.76 18.79 -28.26
C GLN A 21 -10.93 17.37 -27.68
N ALA A 22 -10.66 16.33 -28.48
CA ALA A 22 -10.75 14.95 -28.00
C ALA A 22 -9.71 14.61 -26.91
N LEU A 23 -8.54 15.25 -26.93
CA LEU A 23 -7.55 15.13 -25.87
C LEU A 23 -7.99 15.88 -24.61
N ASP A 24 -8.54 17.09 -24.78
CA ASP A 24 -9.04 17.92 -23.70
C ASP A 24 -10.21 17.19 -22.98
N ASP A 25 -11.10 16.51 -23.71
CA ASP A 25 -12.16 15.64 -23.14
C ASP A 25 -11.61 14.49 -22.28
N LEU A 26 -10.51 13.87 -22.71
CA LEU A 26 -9.85 12.80 -21.95
C LEU A 26 -9.20 13.34 -20.68
N ILE A 27 -8.59 14.53 -20.74
CA ILE A 27 -8.02 15.23 -19.59
C ILE A 27 -9.13 15.56 -18.60
N MET A 28 -10.27 16.10 -19.05
CA MET A 28 -11.45 16.35 -18.20
C MET A 28 -11.97 15.07 -17.53
N GLY A 29 -11.83 13.90 -18.19
CA GLY A 29 -12.18 12.59 -17.62
C GLY A 29 -11.36 12.22 -16.38
N THR A 30 -10.13 12.73 -16.23
CA THR A 30 -9.26 12.44 -15.07
C THR A 30 -9.85 12.96 -13.75
N ASN A 31 -10.60 14.08 -13.79
CA ASN A 31 -11.30 14.66 -12.64
C ASN A 31 -12.23 13.64 -11.96
N SER A 32 -12.96 12.83 -12.72
CA SER A 32 -13.87 11.83 -12.14
C SER A 32 -13.14 10.80 -11.26
N SER A 33 -11.91 10.43 -11.63
CA SER A 33 -11.15 9.40 -10.92
C SER A 33 -10.56 9.90 -9.59
N SER A 34 -10.08 11.15 -9.56
CA SER A 34 -9.48 11.78 -8.38
C SER A 34 -10.55 12.12 -7.35
N ILE A 35 -11.67 12.69 -7.77
CA ILE A 35 -12.75 13.12 -6.87
C ILE A 35 -13.42 11.93 -6.18
N VAL A 36 -13.56 10.79 -6.85
CA VAL A 36 -14.04 9.55 -6.18
C VAL A 36 -13.12 9.15 -5.02
N SER A 37 -11.81 9.33 -5.19
CA SER A 37 -10.83 9.00 -4.15
C SER A 37 -10.81 10.04 -3.02
N LYS A 38 -10.90 11.34 -3.33
CA LYS A 38 -11.08 12.42 -2.35
C LYS A 38 -12.36 12.24 -1.52
N ARG A 39 -13.47 11.84 -2.16
CA ARG A 39 -14.73 11.51 -1.46
C ARG A 39 -14.60 10.30 -0.53
N SER A 40 -13.81 9.30 -0.92
CA SER A 40 -13.52 8.16 -0.04
C SER A 40 -12.82 8.63 1.24
N VAL A 41 -11.86 9.56 1.12
CA VAL A 41 -11.19 10.19 2.25
C VAL A 41 -12.14 11.02 3.09
N GLU A 42 -12.90 11.94 2.49
CA GLU A 42 -13.91 12.77 3.19
C GLU A 42 -14.80 11.94 4.11
N ARG A 43 -15.40 10.86 3.60
CA ARG A 43 -16.31 10.03 4.39
C ARG A 43 -15.63 9.27 5.54
N LEU A 44 -14.37 8.89 5.38
CA LEU A 44 -13.68 7.99 6.32
C LEU A 44 -12.78 8.74 7.32
N TYR A 45 -12.08 9.76 6.86
CA TYR A 45 -11.03 10.48 7.60
C TYR A 45 -11.50 11.83 8.14
N TYR A 46 -12.58 12.39 7.58
CA TYR A 46 -13.17 13.65 8.04
C TYR A 46 -14.68 13.50 8.35
N PRO A 47 -15.09 12.54 9.21
CA PRO A 47 -16.50 12.26 9.47
C PRO A 47 -17.25 13.41 10.14
N ASN A 48 -16.52 14.36 10.75
CA ASN A 48 -17.07 15.50 11.47
C ASN A 48 -17.10 16.78 10.61
N GLU A 49 -16.65 16.71 9.36
CA GLU A 49 -16.71 17.84 8.43
C GLU A 49 -17.91 17.70 7.48
N PRO A 50 -18.49 18.81 6.99
CA PRO A 50 -19.51 18.76 5.96
C PRO A 50 -19.00 18.05 4.70
N PRO A 51 -19.71 17.03 4.19
CA PRO A 51 -19.23 16.26 3.05
C PRO A 51 -19.58 16.95 1.73
N TYR A 52 -18.67 17.74 1.18
CA TYR A 52 -18.84 18.50 -0.06
C TYR A 52 -18.60 17.67 -1.32
N PHE A 53 -17.64 16.73 -1.33
CA PHE A 53 -17.36 15.91 -2.52
C PHE A 53 -18.56 15.02 -2.93
N ARG A 54 -19.50 14.74 -2.01
CA ARG A 54 -20.73 13.98 -2.31
C ARG A 54 -21.63 14.62 -3.36
N TYR A 55 -21.55 15.94 -3.53
CA TYR A 55 -22.39 16.67 -4.48
C TYR A 55 -21.90 16.50 -5.92
N PHE A 56 -20.58 16.35 -6.08
CA PHE A 56 -19.93 16.16 -7.38
C PHE A 56 -19.88 14.69 -7.80
N VAL A 57 -19.75 13.78 -6.84
CA VAL A 57 -19.81 12.33 -7.08
C VAL A 57 -20.91 11.75 -6.22
N LYS A 58 -22.03 11.34 -6.81
CA LYS A 58 -23.20 10.85 -6.05
C LYS A 58 -23.01 9.45 -5.47
N LYS A 59 -22.43 8.51 -6.23
CA LYS A 59 -22.21 7.11 -5.79
C LYS A 59 -20.94 6.97 -4.95
N PHE A 60 -21.08 6.54 -3.70
CA PHE A 60 -19.92 6.34 -2.83
C PHE A 60 -19.14 5.10 -3.26
N GLN A 61 -17.83 5.25 -3.45
CA GLN A 61 -16.92 4.15 -3.72
C GLN A 61 -15.72 4.25 -2.78
N ARG A 62 -15.68 3.35 -1.81
CA ARG A 62 -14.52 3.21 -0.91
C ARG A 62 -13.29 2.78 -1.72
N ARG A 63 -12.15 3.42 -1.47
CA ARG A 63 -10.84 2.99 -1.95
C ARG A 63 -10.11 2.13 -0.92
N ALA A 64 -9.05 1.45 -1.35
CA ALA A 64 -8.18 0.69 -0.47
C ALA A 64 -7.45 1.62 0.53
N PRO A 65 -7.05 1.14 1.71
CA PRO A 65 -6.36 1.96 2.72
C PRO A 65 -5.13 2.70 2.18
N LEU A 66 -4.30 2.05 1.34
CA LEU A 66 -3.17 2.70 0.64
C LEU A 66 -3.61 3.93 -0.15
N ILE A 67 -4.66 3.81 -0.95
CA ILE A 67 -5.16 4.91 -1.78
C ILE A 67 -5.76 6.01 -0.90
N ASN A 68 -6.54 5.65 0.12
CA ASN A 68 -7.11 6.62 1.04
C ASN A 68 -6.01 7.41 1.77
N ARG A 69 -4.99 6.75 2.34
CA ARG A 69 -3.91 7.42 3.07
C ARG A 69 -3.08 8.32 2.15
N GLY A 70 -2.83 7.89 0.90
CA GLY A 70 -2.18 8.75 -0.10
C GLY A 70 -3.00 9.98 -0.51
N TYR A 71 -4.31 9.83 -0.73
CA TYR A 71 -5.18 10.97 -1.02
C TYR A 71 -5.41 11.88 0.20
N TRP A 72 -5.42 11.31 1.41
CA TRP A 72 -5.45 12.08 2.65
C TRP A 72 -4.20 12.97 2.75
N LEU A 73 -3.02 12.42 2.47
CA LEU A 73 -1.77 13.18 2.47
C LEU A 73 -1.74 14.27 1.39
N ARG A 74 -2.26 13.97 0.18
CA ARG A 74 -2.42 14.98 -0.88
C ARG A 74 -3.30 16.15 -0.43
N LEU A 75 -4.49 15.86 0.09
CA LEU A 75 -5.40 16.89 0.60
C LEU A 75 -4.76 17.67 1.75
N ARG A 76 -4.09 16.97 2.67
CA ARG A 76 -3.45 17.56 3.84
C ARG A 76 -2.32 18.52 3.46
N THR A 77 -1.46 18.16 2.52
CA THR A 77 -0.32 19.00 2.12
C THR A 77 -0.75 20.30 1.45
N ILE A 78 -1.74 20.24 0.56
CA ILE A 78 -2.37 21.44 -0.03
C ILE A 78 -3.06 22.29 1.05
N ASP A 79 -3.87 21.67 1.91
CA ASP A 79 -4.60 22.32 3.01
C ASP A 79 -3.67 23.11 3.94
N VAL A 80 -2.53 22.51 4.32
CA VAL A 80 -1.53 23.17 5.17
C VAL A 80 -0.94 24.41 4.51
N ILE A 81 -0.57 24.35 3.22
CA ILE A 81 0.01 25.52 2.52
C ILE A 81 -1.04 26.62 2.36
N VAL A 82 -2.27 26.26 2.00
CA VAL A 82 -3.40 27.20 1.89
C VAL A 82 -3.67 27.85 3.25
N LYS A 83 -3.71 27.08 4.33
CA LYS A 83 -3.85 27.60 5.69
C LYS A 83 -2.76 28.61 6.01
N GLN A 84 -1.49 28.24 5.83
CA GLN A 84 -0.36 29.13 6.13
C GLN A 84 -0.46 30.46 5.37
N PHE A 85 -0.89 30.43 4.11
CA PHE A 85 -1.11 31.62 3.31
C PHE A 85 -2.27 32.48 3.86
N LEU A 86 -3.41 31.86 4.15
CA LEU A 86 -4.59 32.54 4.69
C LEU A 86 -4.31 33.20 6.05
N SER A 87 -3.63 32.47 6.97
CA SER A 87 -3.30 32.98 8.30
C SER A 87 -2.26 34.10 8.28
N ARG A 88 -1.30 34.06 7.34
CA ARG A 88 -0.19 35.04 7.28
C ARG A 88 -0.62 36.39 6.70
N CYS A 89 -1.54 36.40 5.74
CA CYS A 89 -1.94 37.63 5.05
C CYS A 89 -3.01 38.38 5.85
N THR A 90 -2.83 39.70 6.03
CA THR A 90 -3.87 40.59 6.58
C THR A 90 -4.56 41.35 5.46
N GLY A 91 -5.89 41.45 5.48
CA GLY A 91 -6.68 42.12 4.43
C GLY A 91 -6.89 41.27 3.18
N PRO A 92 -7.25 41.91 2.04
CA PRO A 92 -7.60 41.23 0.79
C PRO A 92 -6.51 40.28 0.30
N LYS A 93 -6.90 39.03 0.02
CA LYS A 93 -6.00 37.97 -0.46
C LYS A 93 -6.74 37.07 -1.44
N ILE A 94 -6.02 36.45 -2.37
CA ILE A 94 -6.62 35.62 -3.41
C ILE A 94 -6.00 34.22 -3.43
N VAL A 95 -6.84 33.20 -3.49
CA VAL A 95 -6.42 31.81 -3.75
C VAL A 95 -6.96 31.39 -5.11
N ILE A 96 -6.07 31.09 -6.05
CA ILE A 96 -6.43 30.72 -7.43
C ILE A 96 -6.13 29.24 -7.65
N ASN A 97 -7.16 28.44 -7.84
CA ASN A 97 -7.05 27.00 -8.07
C ASN A 97 -7.08 26.69 -9.58
N LEU A 98 -5.91 26.32 -10.12
CA LEU A 98 -5.65 26.11 -11.54
C LEU A 98 -5.92 24.65 -11.92
N GLY A 99 -6.88 24.44 -12.83
CA GLY A 99 -7.39 23.11 -13.16
C GLY A 99 -8.13 22.51 -11.97
N CYS A 100 -9.03 23.29 -11.39
CA CYS A 100 -9.70 22.99 -10.12
C CYS A 100 -10.58 21.74 -10.17
N GLY A 101 -10.97 21.25 -11.35
CA GLY A 101 -11.88 20.13 -11.49
C GLY A 101 -13.15 20.33 -10.64
N SER A 102 -13.54 19.29 -9.92
CA SER A 102 -14.60 19.35 -8.92
C SER A 102 -14.08 19.47 -7.49
N ASP A 103 -12.92 20.10 -7.31
CA ASP A 103 -12.38 20.38 -5.98
C ASP A 103 -13.32 21.27 -5.16
N VAL A 104 -13.26 21.10 -3.84
CA VAL A 104 -14.11 21.76 -2.84
C VAL A 104 -13.29 22.58 -1.84
N LEU A 105 -12.00 22.83 -2.13
CA LEU A 105 -11.07 23.63 -1.34
C LEU A 105 -11.67 24.96 -0.84
N PRO A 106 -12.43 25.75 -1.63
CA PRO A 106 -13.03 26.98 -1.14
C PRO A 106 -13.97 26.74 0.06
N TRP A 107 -14.88 25.76 -0.04
CA TRP A 107 -15.82 25.44 1.02
C TRP A 107 -15.14 24.82 2.24
N GLN A 108 -14.17 23.92 2.02
CA GLN A 108 -13.40 23.33 3.12
C GLN A 108 -12.61 24.37 3.89
N SER A 109 -11.97 25.32 3.20
CA SER A 109 -11.20 26.40 3.84
C SER A 109 -12.08 27.28 4.71
N HIS A 110 -13.29 27.64 4.25
CA HIS A 110 -14.23 28.43 5.04
C HIS A 110 -14.71 27.71 6.30
N VAL A 111 -14.98 26.39 6.19
CA VAL A 111 -15.37 25.59 7.36
C VAL A 111 -14.22 25.44 8.36
N ARG A 112 -13.00 25.22 7.87
CA ARG A 112 -11.83 24.92 8.73
C ARG A 112 -11.22 26.15 9.38
N TYR A 113 -11.25 27.31 8.69
CA TYR A 113 -10.46 28.48 9.09
C TYR A 113 -11.29 29.75 9.35
N GLY A 114 -12.60 29.74 9.07
CA GLY A 114 -13.53 30.80 9.47
C GLY A 114 -13.02 32.21 9.13
N ASN A 115 -12.72 33.00 10.17
CA ASN A 115 -12.29 34.40 10.08
C ASN A 115 -11.03 34.60 9.22
N GLU A 116 -10.15 33.60 9.10
CA GLU A 116 -8.94 33.72 8.27
C GLU A 116 -9.28 33.85 6.76
N CYS A 117 -10.49 33.41 6.38
CA CYS A 117 -11.05 33.48 5.02
C CYS A 117 -11.93 34.72 4.76
N GLU A 118 -12.16 35.61 5.73
CA GLU A 118 -13.14 36.71 5.60
C GLU A 118 -12.83 37.65 4.41
N ASP A 119 -11.55 37.98 4.22
CA ASP A 119 -11.05 38.80 3.12
C ASP A 119 -10.44 37.98 1.97
N ALA A 120 -10.70 36.67 1.93
CA ALA A 120 -10.20 35.79 0.90
C ALA A 120 -11.17 35.66 -0.27
N LEU A 121 -10.69 35.92 -1.49
CA LEU A 121 -11.36 35.57 -2.72
C LEU A 121 -10.78 34.26 -3.26
N PHE A 122 -11.61 33.22 -3.34
CA PHE A 122 -11.25 31.97 -4.01
C PHE A 122 -11.68 32.01 -5.47
N ILE A 123 -10.75 31.73 -6.39
CA ILE A 123 -11.01 31.69 -7.83
C ILE A 123 -10.71 30.28 -8.33
N ASP A 124 -11.74 29.60 -8.82
CA ASP A 124 -11.62 28.29 -9.45
C ASP A 124 -11.56 28.44 -10.97
N ILE A 125 -10.53 27.86 -11.59
CA ILE A 125 -10.28 27.95 -13.03
C ILE A 125 -10.15 26.54 -13.61
N ASP A 126 -10.90 26.26 -14.67
CA ASP A 126 -10.79 25.03 -15.46
C ASP A 126 -11.39 25.26 -16.86
N TYR A 127 -11.38 24.23 -17.71
CA TYR A 127 -12.01 24.28 -19.02
C TYR A 127 -13.48 24.73 -18.91
N PRO A 128 -13.98 25.55 -19.86
CA PRO A 128 -15.35 26.08 -19.83
C PRO A 128 -16.42 25.01 -19.59
N ASP A 129 -16.32 23.86 -20.27
CA ASP A 129 -17.28 22.76 -20.13
C ASP A 129 -17.33 22.16 -18.73
N LEU A 130 -16.17 22.05 -18.07
CA LEU A 130 -16.08 21.52 -16.71
C LEU A 130 -16.61 22.54 -15.71
N MET A 131 -16.28 23.81 -15.90
CA MET A 131 -16.74 24.89 -15.02
C MET A 131 -18.25 25.14 -15.13
N ARG A 132 -18.86 25.02 -16.32
CA ARG A 132 -20.33 25.07 -16.47
C ARG A 132 -21.01 23.94 -15.69
N LYS A 133 -20.46 22.72 -15.71
CA LYS A 133 -20.97 21.59 -14.91
C LYS A 133 -20.82 21.86 -13.41
N LYS A 134 -19.68 22.39 -12.99
CA LYS A 134 -19.44 22.77 -11.58
C LYS A 134 -20.42 23.86 -11.13
N ARG A 135 -20.62 24.90 -11.95
CA ARG A 135 -21.57 25.99 -11.74
C ARG A 135 -22.99 25.46 -11.50
N ALA A 136 -23.48 24.58 -12.37
CA ALA A 136 -24.81 23.98 -12.22
C ALA A 136 -24.96 23.28 -10.87
N ILE A 137 -23.98 22.46 -10.46
CA ILE A 137 -24.01 21.77 -9.17
C ILE A 137 -23.99 22.74 -7.99
N VAL A 138 -23.15 23.79 -8.05
CA VAL A 138 -23.07 24.82 -7.00
C VAL A 138 -24.40 25.56 -6.85
N LEU A 139 -25.03 25.96 -7.97
CA LEU A 139 -26.31 26.65 -7.97
C LEU A 139 -27.48 25.76 -7.59
N GLU A 140 -27.45 24.46 -7.87
CA GLU A 140 -28.52 23.52 -7.47
C GLU A 140 -28.40 23.03 -6.02
N THR A 141 -27.28 23.31 -5.34
CA THR A 141 -26.97 22.75 -4.02
C THR A 141 -26.96 23.83 -2.94
N PRO A 142 -27.98 23.91 -2.07
CA PRO A 142 -28.06 24.95 -1.03
C PRO A 142 -26.83 25.02 -0.11
N GLN A 143 -26.21 23.88 0.20
CA GLN A 143 -25.02 23.84 1.05
C GLN A 143 -23.77 24.43 0.39
N LEU A 144 -23.72 24.47 -0.95
CA LEU A 144 -22.63 25.11 -1.70
C LEU A 144 -22.92 26.59 -1.94
N GLN A 145 -24.19 26.97 -2.12
CA GLN A 145 -24.61 28.37 -2.24
C GLN A 145 -24.27 29.22 -1.01
N GLY A 146 -24.13 28.63 0.18
CA GLY A 146 -23.78 29.36 1.39
C GLY A 146 -22.53 30.25 1.25
N LEU A 147 -21.54 29.81 0.46
CA LEU A 147 -20.31 30.58 0.18
C LEU A 147 -20.54 31.77 -0.78
N LEU A 148 -21.60 31.72 -1.60
CA LEU A 148 -21.93 32.81 -2.52
C LEU A 148 -22.53 34.01 -1.79
N GLY A 149 -23.09 33.80 -0.59
CA GLY A 149 -23.79 34.84 0.16
C GLY A 149 -25.10 35.27 -0.50
N PRO A 150 -25.70 36.39 -0.06
CA PRO A 150 -27.00 36.86 -0.54
C PRO A 150 -26.94 37.51 -1.93
N SER A 151 -25.75 37.90 -2.40
CA SER A 151 -25.55 38.59 -3.68
C SER A 151 -24.42 37.94 -4.47
N PHE A 152 -24.78 37.34 -5.61
CA PHE A 152 -23.85 36.78 -6.58
C PHE A 152 -24.36 37.01 -8.00
N GLU A 153 -23.45 37.02 -8.96
CA GLU A 153 -23.69 37.25 -10.38
C GLU A 153 -23.48 35.95 -11.16
N VAL A 154 -24.39 35.64 -12.06
CA VAL A 154 -24.31 34.49 -12.98
C VAL A 154 -24.27 35.04 -14.40
N SER A 155 -23.25 34.65 -15.16
CA SER A 155 -23.17 35.04 -16.57
C SER A 155 -24.37 34.51 -17.36
N GLN A 156 -24.85 35.34 -18.30
CA GLN A 156 -25.94 35.04 -19.22
C GLN A 156 -25.45 34.46 -20.56
N SER A 157 -24.13 34.42 -20.79
CA SER A 157 -23.50 33.97 -22.02
C SER A 157 -22.52 32.84 -21.74
N ASP A 158 -22.60 31.75 -22.50
CA ASP A 158 -21.66 30.63 -22.36
C ASP A 158 -20.26 30.91 -22.94
N GLU A 159 -20.08 32.07 -23.58
CA GLU A 159 -18.81 32.60 -24.09
C GLU A 159 -18.06 33.48 -23.08
N ASP A 160 -18.72 33.89 -21.98
CA ASP A 160 -18.06 34.70 -20.96
C ASP A 160 -17.03 33.85 -20.19
N LEU A 161 -15.87 34.43 -19.91
CA LEU A 161 -14.85 33.77 -19.10
C LEU A 161 -15.29 33.66 -17.63
N VAL A 162 -15.92 34.70 -17.07
CA VAL A 162 -16.44 34.69 -15.70
C VAL A 162 -17.85 34.09 -15.69
N LEU A 163 -17.98 32.89 -15.14
CA LEU A 163 -19.24 32.13 -15.19
C LEU A 163 -20.11 32.34 -13.96
N LEU A 164 -19.50 32.62 -12.81
CA LEU A 164 -20.14 32.85 -11.51
C LEU A 164 -19.23 33.73 -10.65
N ARG A 165 -19.77 34.74 -9.97
CA ARG A 165 -19.00 35.64 -9.11
C ARG A 165 -19.78 36.02 -7.86
N SER A 166 -19.13 35.96 -6.70
CA SER A 166 -19.56 36.55 -5.44
C SER A 166 -18.41 37.31 -4.79
N LYS A 167 -18.62 37.82 -3.56
CA LYS A 167 -17.55 38.49 -2.79
C LYS A 167 -16.36 37.57 -2.49
N GLN A 168 -16.62 36.30 -2.15
CA GLN A 168 -15.60 35.36 -1.66
C GLN A 168 -15.28 34.22 -2.63
N TYR A 169 -16.03 34.09 -3.73
CA TYR A 169 -15.85 33.00 -4.69
C TYR A 169 -16.11 33.41 -6.13
N CYS A 170 -15.27 32.95 -7.06
CA CYS A 170 -15.42 33.19 -8.49
C CYS A 170 -15.08 31.92 -9.29
N GLN A 171 -15.80 31.70 -10.40
CA GLN A 171 -15.56 30.64 -11.36
C GLN A 171 -15.18 31.22 -12.71
N ILE A 172 -14.08 30.73 -13.27
CA ILE A 172 -13.58 31.14 -14.59
C ILE A 172 -13.49 29.92 -15.50
N GLY A 173 -14.21 29.94 -16.62
CA GLY A 173 -14.06 28.96 -17.70
C GLY A 173 -12.99 29.42 -18.67
N CYS A 174 -11.76 28.92 -18.52
CA CYS A 174 -10.63 29.36 -19.34
C CYS A 174 -9.62 28.22 -19.51
N ASP A 175 -9.11 28.08 -20.73
CA ASP A 175 -7.97 27.22 -21.02
C ASP A 175 -6.70 27.85 -20.43
N LEU A 176 -5.97 27.11 -19.58
CA LEU A 176 -4.75 27.60 -18.94
C LEU A 176 -3.60 27.91 -19.91
N ARG A 177 -3.74 27.55 -21.20
CA ARG A 177 -2.82 27.94 -22.27
C ARG A 177 -3.04 29.38 -22.75
N GLU A 178 -4.23 29.93 -22.54
CA GLU A 178 -4.64 31.27 -23.02
C GLU A 178 -4.31 32.36 -21.99
N LEU A 179 -3.01 32.56 -21.73
CA LEU A 179 -2.51 33.40 -20.63
C LEU A 179 -2.94 34.88 -20.72
N ASP A 180 -3.10 35.43 -21.92
CA ASP A 180 -3.54 36.82 -22.10
C ASP A 180 -5.02 37.02 -21.71
N ALA A 181 -5.86 36.04 -22.03
CA ALA A 181 -7.26 36.04 -21.61
C ALA A 181 -7.36 35.90 -20.09
N LEU A 182 -6.56 35.00 -19.52
CA LEU A 182 -6.48 34.78 -18.08
C LEU A 182 -5.99 36.04 -17.33
N ARG A 183 -4.98 36.74 -17.86
CA ARG A 183 -4.51 38.02 -17.29
C ARG A 183 -5.63 39.06 -17.25
N LYS A 184 -6.25 39.32 -18.41
CA LYS A 184 -7.30 40.35 -18.53
C LYS A 184 -8.48 40.08 -17.61
N VAL A 185 -8.92 38.82 -17.51
CA VAL A 185 -10.04 38.48 -16.64
C VAL A 185 -9.68 38.65 -15.17
N LEU A 186 -8.48 38.25 -14.72
CA LEU A 186 -8.07 38.41 -13.32
C LEU A 186 -7.92 39.89 -12.94
N GLU A 187 -7.35 40.72 -13.83
CA GLU A 187 -7.24 42.18 -13.63
C GLU A 187 -8.62 42.86 -13.56
N SER A 188 -9.66 42.28 -14.18
CA SER A 188 -11.05 42.77 -14.05
C SER A 188 -11.70 42.40 -12.70
N LEU A 189 -11.18 41.39 -12.01
CA LEU A 189 -11.77 40.85 -10.77
C LEU A 189 -11.21 41.52 -9.51
N ALA A 190 -9.92 41.88 -9.51
CA ALA A 190 -9.24 42.50 -8.39
C ALA A 190 -7.99 43.29 -8.85
N ASP A 191 -7.54 44.26 -8.05
CA ASP A 191 -6.23 44.89 -8.23
C ASP A 191 -5.12 43.90 -7.85
N LEU A 192 -4.44 43.37 -8.87
CA LEU A 192 -3.40 42.37 -8.69
C LEU A 192 -2.06 42.98 -8.27
N SER A 193 -1.85 44.30 -8.39
CA SER A 193 -0.52 44.93 -8.30
C SER A 193 0.18 44.72 -6.94
N ASN A 194 -0.59 44.68 -5.85
CA ASN A 194 -0.05 44.54 -4.48
C ASN A 194 -0.74 43.46 -3.64
N CYS A 195 -1.69 42.73 -4.22
CA CYS A 195 -2.45 41.69 -3.52
C CYS A 195 -1.61 40.41 -3.33
N PRO A 196 -1.60 39.80 -2.14
CA PRO A 196 -1.10 38.44 -1.95
C PRO A 196 -1.95 37.44 -2.73
N ILE A 197 -1.30 36.62 -3.55
CA ILE A 197 -1.98 35.64 -4.41
C ILE A 197 -1.30 34.29 -4.23
N LEU A 198 -2.06 33.26 -3.88
CA LEU A 198 -1.62 31.87 -3.89
C LEU A 198 -2.23 31.15 -5.07
N PHE A 199 -1.41 30.76 -6.03
CA PHE A 199 -1.80 29.79 -7.06
C PHE A 199 -1.70 28.37 -6.49
N VAL A 200 -2.70 27.54 -6.75
CA VAL A 200 -2.72 26.12 -6.39
C VAL A 200 -2.92 25.30 -7.66
N ALA A 201 -2.05 24.32 -7.90
CA ALA A 201 -2.19 23.37 -9.00
C ALA A 201 -1.96 21.95 -8.47
N GLU A 202 -3.04 21.19 -8.29
CA GLU A 202 -2.97 19.81 -7.78
C GLU A 202 -3.23 18.80 -8.90
N VAL A 203 -2.14 18.23 -9.45
CA VAL A 203 -2.16 17.23 -10.54
C VAL A 203 -3.03 17.70 -11.72
N SER A 204 -2.82 18.94 -12.15
CA SER A 204 -3.55 19.58 -13.25
C SER A 204 -2.61 20.01 -14.38
N VAL A 205 -1.61 20.83 -14.06
CA VAL A 205 -0.63 21.39 -15.02
C VAL A 205 0.23 20.30 -15.67
N THR A 206 0.42 19.16 -15.01
CA THR A 206 1.16 17.99 -15.51
C THR A 206 0.66 17.46 -16.86
N TYR A 207 -0.63 17.65 -17.18
CA TYR A 207 -1.24 17.18 -18.43
C TYR A 207 -0.99 18.11 -19.62
N MET A 208 -0.65 19.38 -19.36
CA MET A 208 -0.26 20.35 -20.39
C MET A 208 1.06 19.92 -21.03
N ASP A 209 1.31 20.31 -22.28
CA ASP A 209 2.66 20.23 -22.81
C ASP A 209 3.62 21.07 -21.96
N THR A 210 4.88 20.63 -21.90
CA THR A 210 5.86 21.19 -20.98
C THR A 210 6.09 22.67 -21.22
N GLU A 211 6.07 23.13 -22.47
CA GLU A 211 6.25 24.54 -22.83
C GLU A 211 5.11 25.40 -22.29
N SER A 212 3.87 24.97 -22.51
CA SER A 212 2.68 25.67 -22.02
C SER A 212 2.60 25.69 -20.49
N ALA A 213 2.93 24.58 -19.82
CA ALA A 213 3.06 24.53 -18.36
C ALA A 213 4.13 25.50 -17.85
N ASP A 214 5.28 25.56 -18.52
CA ASP A 214 6.39 26.44 -18.17
C ASP A 214 6.06 27.92 -18.38
N ASN A 215 5.32 28.24 -19.44
CA ASN A 215 4.82 29.59 -19.71
C ASN A 215 3.81 30.02 -18.64
N LEU A 216 2.90 29.13 -18.21
CA LEU A 216 1.98 29.39 -17.11
C LEU A 216 2.73 29.70 -15.80
N LEU A 217 3.73 28.88 -15.44
CA LEU A 217 4.53 29.10 -14.23
C LEU A 217 5.30 30.43 -14.26
N LYS A 218 5.86 30.79 -15.42
CA LYS A 218 6.57 32.07 -15.62
C LYS A 218 5.63 33.26 -15.59
N TRP A 219 4.44 33.13 -16.18
CA TRP A 219 3.43 34.17 -16.14
C TRP A 219 2.94 34.39 -14.70
N ALA A 220 2.62 33.32 -13.98
CA ALA A 220 2.12 33.39 -12.60
C ALA A 220 3.10 34.09 -11.66
N SER A 221 4.41 33.92 -11.86
CA SER A 221 5.43 34.62 -11.05
C SER A 221 5.42 36.14 -11.24
N SER A 222 4.80 36.65 -12.31
CA SER A 222 4.71 38.08 -12.62
C SER A 222 3.43 38.75 -12.09
N VAL A 223 2.56 37.99 -11.41
CA VAL A 223 1.24 38.47 -10.97
C VAL A 223 1.27 38.84 -9.49
N GLY A 224 1.36 40.14 -9.18
CA GLY A 224 1.28 40.65 -7.81
C GLY A 224 2.34 40.06 -6.87
N LYS A 225 1.96 39.79 -5.62
CA LYS A 225 2.81 39.08 -4.65
C LYS A 225 2.51 37.58 -4.72
N ALA A 226 2.94 36.95 -5.81
CA ALA A 226 2.62 35.57 -6.12
C ALA A 226 3.34 34.56 -5.23
N GLU A 227 2.57 33.56 -4.79
CA GLU A 227 3.01 32.28 -4.27
C GLU A 227 2.42 31.16 -5.11
N PHE A 228 3.09 30.01 -5.16
CA PHE A 228 2.65 28.85 -5.92
C PHE A 228 2.74 27.58 -5.09
N CYS A 229 1.63 26.85 -5.02
CA CYS A 229 1.51 25.52 -4.46
C CYS A 229 1.31 24.52 -5.60
N LEU A 230 2.31 23.67 -5.88
CA LEU A 230 2.24 22.64 -6.93
C LEU A 230 2.31 21.25 -6.29
N LEU A 231 1.43 20.34 -6.70
CA LEU A 231 1.52 18.92 -6.34
C LEU A 231 1.41 18.04 -7.58
N GLU A 232 2.50 17.37 -7.98
CA GLU A 232 2.57 16.54 -9.20
C GLU A 232 3.52 15.34 -9.04
N GLN A 233 3.72 14.57 -10.11
CA GLN A 233 4.54 13.36 -10.13
C GLN A 233 6.06 13.63 -10.25
N LEU A 234 6.86 12.69 -9.75
CA LEU A 234 8.30 12.54 -9.95
C LEU A 234 8.64 11.15 -10.50
N LEU A 235 9.87 11.00 -10.99
CA LEU A 235 10.49 9.73 -11.37
C LEU A 235 11.90 9.65 -10.74
N PRO A 236 12.02 9.65 -9.39
CA PRO A 236 13.30 9.81 -8.70
C PRO A 236 14.30 8.68 -9.02
N TYR A 237 13.79 7.49 -9.35
CA TYR A 237 14.57 6.29 -9.65
C TYR A 237 14.63 6.00 -11.16
N GLY A 238 14.31 7.00 -11.98
CA GLY A 238 14.27 6.89 -13.44
C GLY A 238 13.05 6.15 -13.98
N ARG A 239 12.89 6.19 -15.30
CA ARG A 239 11.73 5.60 -16.02
C ARG A 239 11.71 4.08 -15.97
N GLY A 240 12.88 3.45 -15.78
CA GLY A 240 13.05 2.00 -15.72
C GLY A 240 12.56 1.38 -14.41
N HIS A 241 12.41 2.17 -13.35
CA HIS A 241 11.96 1.66 -12.06
C HIS A 241 10.53 1.06 -12.13
N PRO A 242 10.25 -0.08 -11.49
CA PRO A 242 8.95 -0.77 -11.59
C PRO A 242 7.71 0.09 -11.29
N PHE A 243 7.79 0.98 -10.29
CA PHE A 243 6.71 1.91 -9.98
C PHE A 243 6.51 2.93 -11.12
N ALA A 244 7.60 3.55 -11.57
CA ALA A 244 7.60 4.54 -12.65
C ALA A 244 7.03 3.97 -13.95
N GLN A 245 7.49 2.78 -14.37
CA GLN A 245 6.97 2.11 -15.56
C GLN A 245 5.46 1.88 -15.46
N THR A 246 4.98 1.43 -14.29
CA THR A 246 3.57 1.12 -14.07
C THR A 246 2.70 2.37 -14.07
N MET A 247 3.18 3.44 -13.41
CA MET A 247 2.55 4.75 -13.43
C MET A 247 2.44 5.31 -14.85
N LEU A 248 3.53 5.31 -15.61
CA LEU A 248 3.55 5.85 -16.97
C LEU A 248 2.64 5.04 -17.91
N LYS A 249 2.70 3.71 -17.88
CA LYS A 249 1.80 2.82 -18.65
C LYS A 249 0.32 3.08 -18.33
N HIS A 250 0.00 3.37 -17.07
CA HIS A 250 -1.36 3.71 -16.66
C HIS A 250 -1.85 4.99 -17.35
N PHE A 251 -1.08 6.07 -17.29
CA PHE A 251 -1.45 7.34 -17.92
C PHE A 251 -1.42 7.28 -19.45
N GLU A 252 -0.50 6.51 -20.04
CA GLU A 252 -0.49 6.23 -21.49
C GLU A 252 -1.77 5.51 -21.92
N LYS A 253 -2.23 4.52 -21.16
CA LYS A 253 -3.50 3.82 -21.42
C LYS A 253 -4.71 4.75 -21.34
N LEU A 254 -4.69 5.71 -20.43
CA LEU A 254 -5.71 6.76 -20.31
C LEU A 254 -5.57 7.85 -21.39
N LYS A 255 -4.49 7.82 -22.18
CA LYS A 255 -4.13 8.85 -23.17
C LYS A 255 -3.94 10.25 -22.57
N THR A 256 -3.57 10.31 -21.29
CA THR A 256 -3.31 11.55 -20.54
C THR A 256 -1.94 11.49 -19.85
N PRO A 257 -0.84 11.33 -20.62
CA PRO A 257 0.49 11.20 -20.05
C PRO A 257 0.91 12.46 -19.28
N PRO A 258 1.50 12.34 -18.07
CA PRO A 258 2.14 13.47 -17.41
C PRO A 258 3.38 13.86 -18.23
N ARG A 259 3.37 15.07 -18.82
CA ARG A 259 4.39 15.45 -19.81
C ARG A 259 5.63 16.04 -19.16
N SER A 260 5.42 16.98 -18.23
CA SER A 260 6.51 17.71 -17.56
C SER A 260 7.46 16.79 -16.77
N VAL A 261 6.98 15.65 -16.27
CA VAL A 261 7.82 14.71 -15.51
C VAL A 261 8.92 14.04 -16.35
N ALA A 262 8.79 14.04 -17.69
CA ALA A 262 9.84 13.53 -18.58
C ALA A 262 11.05 14.49 -18.66
N VAL A 263 10.81 15.79 -18.46
CA VAL A 263 11.84 16.85 -18.50
C VAL A 263 12.34 17.18 -17.10
N TYR A 264 11.45 17.14 -16.10
CA TYR A 264 11.74 17.48 -14.71
C TYR A 264 11.43 16.29 -13.77
N PRO A 265 12.20 15.18 -13.86
CA PRO A 265 11.88 13.95 -13.13
C PRO A 265 12.19 14.00 -11.64
N THR A 266 13.08 14.88 -11.18
CA THR A 266 13.54 14.91 -9.78
C THR A 266 13.14 16.19 -9.05
N VAL A 267 13.23 16.16 -7.70
CA VAL A 267 13.10 17.35 -6.85
C VAL A 267 14.06 18.46 -7.29
N SER A 268 15.31 18.11 -7.63
CA SER A 268 16.32 19.07 -8.11
C SER A 268 15.90 19.73 -9.42
N ASP A 269 15.31 18.97 -10.35
CA ASP A 269 14.86 19.51 -11.63
C ASP A 269 13.66 20.44 -11.46
N GLN A 270 12.69 20.08 -10.60
CA GLN A 270 11.55 20.95 -10.28
C GLN A 270 12.01 22.24 -9.58
N PHE A 271 13.00 22.17 -8.69
CA PHE A 271 13.59 23.35 -8.08
C PHE A 271 14.18 24.29 -9.14
N LYS A 272 15.02 23.77 -10.04
CA LYS A 272 15.62 24.53 -11.14
C LYS A 272 14.55 25.08 -12.10
N ARG A 273 13.48 24.31 -12.35
CA ARG A 273 12.35 24.71 -13.18
C ARG A 273 11.70 25.97 -12.64
N PHE A 274 11.33 26.01 -11.36
CA PHE A 274 10.72 27.18 -10.74
C PHE A 274 11.70 28.35 -10.65
N ARG A 275 12.96 28.11 -10.22
CA ARG A 275 13.99 29.16 -10.14
C ARG A 275 14.21 29.90 -11.45
N SER A 276 14.29 29.16 -12.56
CA SER A 276 14.48 29.76 -13.90
C SER A 276 13.23 30.45 -14.46
N ARG A 277 12.08 30.38 -13.76
CA ARG A 277 10.79 30.96 -14.17
C ARG A 277 10.31 32.06 -13.22
N GLY A 278 11.24 32.78 -12.60
CA GLY A 278 10.94 33.98 -11.83
C GLY A 278 10.53 33.74 -10.38
N TRP A 279 10.71 32.53 -9.85
CA TRP A 279 10.42 32.22 -8.45
C TRP A 279 11.67 32.38 -7.57
N SER A 280 11.65 33.39 -6.70
CA SER A 280 12.77 33.82 -5.85
C SER A 280 12.97 32.96 -4.60
N THR A 281 11.95 32.23 -4.15
CA THR A 281 12.07 31.23 -3.09
C THR A 281 11.34 29.98 -3.52
N VAL A 282 11.93 28.80 -3.32
CA VAL A 282 11.34 27.52 -3.70
C VAL A 282 11.64 26.50 -2.60
N ARG A 283 10.59 25.94 -1.98
CA ARG A 283 10.66 24.81 -1.05
C ARG A 283 9.92 23.64 -1.67
N ILE A 284 10.53 22.45 -1.65
CA ILE A 284 9.98 21.24 -2.26
C ILE A 284 10.16 20.10 -1.26
N TRP A 285 9.14 19.27 -1.17
CA TRP A 285 9.16 18.01 -0.45
C TRP A 285 8.60 16.93 -1.37
N ASP A 286 9.28 15.79 -1.49
CA ASP A 286 8.53 14.60 -1.85
C ASP A 286 7.48 14.30 -0.77
N LEU A 287 6.42 13.58 -1.09
CA LEU A 287 5.35 13.37 -0.12
C LEU A 287 5.79 12.51 1.08
N TRP A 288 6.90 11.76 1.01
CA TRP A 288 7.39 11.03 2.18
C TRP A 288 8.11 11.99 3.14
N GLU A 289 8.88 12.94 2.63
CA GLU A 289 9.42 14.05 3.40
C GLU A 289 8.29 14.86 4.03
N ALA A 290 7.22 15.17 3.28
CA ALA A 290 6.04 15.84 3.82
C ALA A 290 5.33 15.01 4.90
N TRP A 291 5.19 13.69 4.72
CA TRP A 291 4.64 12.78 5.73
C TRP A 291 5.46 12.78 7.03
N SER A 292 6.78 12.89 6.90
CA SER A 292 7.75 12.85 8.01
C SER A 292 7.95 14.21 8.68
N CYS A 293 7.45 15.28 8.08
CA CYS A 293 7.62 16.64 8.55
C CYS A 293 6.43 17.11 9.41
N ASP A 294 6.71 17.57 10.63
CA ASP A 294 5.69 18.10 11.55
C ASP A 294 5.03 19.41 11.06
N GLU A 295 5.58 20.07 10.03
CA GLU A 295 4.92 21.18 9.32
C GLU A 295 3.62 20.71 8.66
N PHE A 296 3.61 19.49 8.10
CA PHE A 296 2.48 18.96 7.35
C PHE A 296 1.66 17.95 8.14
N VAL A 297 2.33 17.03 8.85
CA VAL A 297 1.67 15.96 9.59
C VAL A 297 2.35 15.80 10.95
N LYS A 298 1.61 15.97 12.03
CA LYS A 298 2.14 15.73 13.38
C LYS A 298 2.15 14.24 13.72
N ALA A 299 2.97 13.84 14.70
CA ALA A 299 3.03 12.45 15.16
C ALA A 299 1.66 11.93 15.62
N GLU A 300 0.87 12.75 16.31
CA GLU A 300 -0.46 12.37 16.79
C GLU A 300 -1.44 12.16 15.63
N GLU A 301 -1.31 12.95 14.56
CA GLU A 301 -2.12 12.80 13.34
C GLU A 301 -1.76 11.50 12.62
N ARG A 302 -0.46 11.18 12.47
CA ARG A 302 -0.02 9.89 11.89
C ARG A 302 -0.60 8.71 12.67
N VAL A 303 -0.51 8.75 13.99
CA VAL A 303 -1.03 7.70 14.88
C VAL A 303 -2.55 7.55 14.77
N ALA A 304 -3.29 8.66 14.73
CA ALA A 304 -4.76 8.64 14.66
C ALA A 304 -5.29 7.97 13.38
N LEU A 305 -4.52 7.96 12.29
CA LEU A 305 -4.91 7.31 11.03
C LEU A 305 -5.02 5.79 11.14
N ASP A 306 -4.38 5.16 12.12
CA ASP A 306 -4.48 3.72 12.36
C ASP A 306 -5.83 3.31 12.99
N ASP A 307 -6.54 4.25 13.62
CA ASP A 307 -7.88 4.03 14.18
C ASP A 307 -8.97 4.10 13.10
N VAL A 308 -8.68 4.76 11.97
CA VAL A 308 -9.61 4.90 10.83
C VAL A 308 -9.67 3.58 10.04
N GLU A 309 -8.52 3.06 9.60
CA GLU A 309 -8.44 1.82 8.82
C GLU A 309 -7.16 1.03 9.15
N PRO A 310 -7.23 -0.32 9.25
CA PRO A 310 -6.03 -1.14 9.40
C PRO A 310 -5.09 -0.98 8.21
N PHE A 311 -3.81 -0.69 8.49
CA PHE A 311 -2.82 -0.39 7.47
C PHE A 311 -1.52 -1.19 7.65
N ASP A 312 -0.98 -1.69 6.53
CA ASP A 312 0.26 -2.47 6.48
C ASP A 312 0.96 -2.42 5.10
N GLU A 313 0.59 -1.47 4.24
CA GLU A 313 1.10 -1.33 2.87
C GLU A 313 2.17 -0.23 2.80
N TRP A 314 3.09 -0.22 3.76
CA TRP A 314 4.03 0.88 3.96
C TRP A 314 5.09 1.00 2.86
N GLU A 315 5.58 -0.12 2.30
CA GLU A 315 6.49 -0.07 1.15
C GLU A 315 5.82 0.64 -0.04
N GLU A 316 4.55 0.31 -0.29
CA GLU A 316 3.75 0.90 -1.36
C GLU A 316 3.46 2.38 -1.12
N PHE A 317 3.21 2.75 0.13
CA PHE A 317 2.95 4.14 0.52
C PHE A 317 4.20 5.00 0.37
N MET A 318 5.36 4.51 0.82
CA MET A 318 6.65 5.18 0.59
C MET A 318 6.94 5.30 -0.91
N LEU A 319 6.74 4.25 -1.70
CA LEU A 319 6.90 4.32 -3.16
C LEU A 319 6.03 5.39 -3.79
N PHE A 320 4.73 5.39 -3.49
CA PHE A 320 3.82 6.44 -3.95
C PHE A 320 4.32 7.82 -3.52
N ALA A 321 4.67 7.96 -2.23
CA ALA A 321 5.02 9.25 -1.64
C ALA A 321 6.34 9.81 -2.20
N ARG A 322 7.29 8.98 -2.62
CA ARG A 322 8.53 9.42 -3.31
C ARG A 322 8.31 9.78 -4.78
N HIS A 323 7.25 9.27 -5.42
CA HIS A 323 6.91 9.57 -6.82
C HIS A 323 5.92 10.72 -6.96
N TYR A 324 5.63 11.44 -5.87
CA TYR A 324 4.83 12.65 -5.87
C TYR A 324 5.53 13.68 -4.98
N PHE A 325 5.35 14.96 -5.30
CA PHE A 325 5.91 16.04 -4.50
C PHE A 325 4.88 17.12 -4.24
N VAL A 326 5.10 17.90 -3.20
CA VAL A 326 4.46 19.19 -2.97
C VAL A 326 5.54 20.27 -2.97
N LEU A 327 5.25 21.39 -3.61
CA LEU A 327 6.16 22.54 -3.73
C LEU A 327 5.43 23.80 -3.30
N HIS A 328 6.13 24.64 -2.54
CA HIS A 328 5.73 26.00 -2.25
C HIS A 328 6.81 26.97 -2.73
N ALA A 329 6.46 27.85 -3.67
CA ALA A 329 7.33 28.89 -4.20
C ALA A 329 6.77 30.30 -3.96
N SER A 330 7.64 31.30 -3.88
CA SER A 330 7.28 32.72 -3.80
C SER A 330 8.11 33.54 -4.78
N ALA A 331 7.47 34.45 -5.51
CA ALA A 331 8.12 35.36 -6.45
C ALA A 331 8.79 36.54 -5.74
N ALA A 332 8.31 36.92 -4.55
CA ALA A 332 8.88 38.00 -3.76
C ALA A 332 10.29 37.66 -3.26
N GLU A 333 11.19 38.65 -3.30
CA GLU A 333 12.50 38.55 -2.67
C GLU A 333 12.33 38.65 -1.15
N ASN A 334 12.45 37.52 -0.44
CA ASN A 334 12.59 37.54 1.01
C ASN A 334 14.07 37.58 1.39
N THR A 335 14.52 38.71 1.94
CA THR A 335 15.85 38.90 2.54
C THR A 335 16.12 37.98 3.72
N GLU A 336 15.08 37.38 4.34
CA GLU A 336 15.21 36.50 5.51
C GLU A 336 15.44 35.00 5.15
N THR A 337 15.24 34.58 3.90
CA THR A 337 15.32 33.15 3.52
C THR A 337 16.53 32.75 2.67
N MET A 338 17.57 33.60 2.57
CA MET A 338 18.79 33.23 1.83
C MET A 338 19.58 32.03 2.41
N ASN A 339 19.21 31.50 3.58
CA ASN A 339 19.99 30.46 4.29
C ASN A 339 19.31 29.11 4.50
N ARG A 340 18.32 28.71 3.69
CA ARG A 340 17.86 27.31 3.65
C ARG A 340 17.71 26.84 2.22
N MET A 341 18.85 26.58 1.56
CA MET A 341 18.87 25.39 0.72
C MET A 341 18.35 24.23 1.58
N PRO A 342 17.56 23.28 1.06
CA PRO A 342 17.71 21.94 1.59
C PRO A 342 19.20 21.68 1.47
N ASP A 343 19.88 21.57 2.60
CA ASP A 343 21.17 20.93 2.62
C ASP A 343 20.84 19.54 2.06
N MET A 344 20.93 19.37 0.73
CA MET A 344 21.40 18.11 0.18
C MET A 344 22.78 18.03 0.79
N GLN A 345 22.82 17.59 2.05
CA GLN A 345 23.88 16.78 2.53
C GLN A 345 23.84 15.62 1.54
N THR A 346 24.56 15.79 0.43
CA THR A 346 25.53 14.80 0.06
C THR A 346 26.32 14.56 1.33
N SER A 347 25.78 13.70 2.19
CA SER A 347 26.60 12.93 3.10
C SER A 347 27.74 12.51 2.20
N LYS A 348 28.95 13.01 2.48
CA LYS A 348 30.13 12.46 1.85
C LYS A 348 30.02 11.00 2.23
N ALA A 349 29.54 10.17 1.31
CA ALA A 349 29.43 8.74 1.51
C ALA A 349 30.84 8.37 1.94
N GLN A 350 30.99 8.02 3.22
CA GLN A 350 32.20 7.32 3.61
C GLN A 350 32.25 6.16 2.63
N ARG A 351 33.34 6.10 1.86
CA ARG A 351 33.59 5.06 0.86
C ARG A 351 33.59 3.73 1.61
N GLY A 352 32.39 3.19 1.85
CA GLY A 352 32.19 1.81 2.21
C GLY A 352 32.72 0.98 1.06
N GLN A 353 33.22 -0.21 1.38
CA GLN A 353 33.65 -1.15 0.38
C GLN A 353 32.48 -1.42 -0.58
N GLU A 354 32.63 -1.10 -1.86
CA GLU A 354 31.62 -1.42 -2.86
C GLU A 354 31.82 -2.86 -3.32
N LEU A 355 30.76 -3.66 -3.24
CA LEU A 355 30.75 -5.02 -3.77
C LEU A 355 29.91 -5.02 -5.05
N SER A 356 30.32 -5.79 -6.05
CA SER A 356 29.55 -5.96 -7.28
C SER A 356 28.88 -7.33 -7.32
N ILE A 357 27.68 -7.38 -7.89
CA ILE A 357 26.95 -8.63 -8.11
C ILE A 357 26.28 -8.66 -9.49
N ASP A 358 26.34 -9.82 -10.14
CA ASP A 358 25.75 -10.05 -11.45
C ASP A 358 24.64 -11.08 -11.40
N PHE A 359 23.43 -10.63 -11.72
CA PHE A 359 22.25 -11.48 -11.74
C PHE A 359 22.05 -12.13 -13.10
N THR A 360 21.82 -13.44 -13.07
CA THR A 360 21.20 -14.19 -14.16
C THR A 360 19.70 -14.21 -13.94
N THR A 361 18.94 -13.72 -14.92
CA THR A 361 17.48 -13.70 -14.91
C THR A 361 16.92 -14.98 -15.51
N ILE A 362 15.95 -15.59 -14.82
CA ILE A 362 15.27 -16.82 -15.21
C ILE A 362 13.76 -16.51 -15.31
N PRO A 363 13.20 -16.41 -16.52
CA PRO A 363 11.78 -16.10 -16.71
C PRO A 363 10.90 -17.29 -16.30
N ILE A 364 10.03 -17.10 -15.31
CA ILE A 364 9.19 -18.18 -14.74
C ILE A 364 7.69 -17.80 -14.71
N SER A 365 7.34 -16.53 -14.87
CA SER A 365 5.95 -16.04 -15.01
C SER A 365 5.04 -16.33 -13.80
N ARG A 366 5.62 -16.51 -12.60
CA ARG A 366 4.88 -16.73 -11.36
C ARG A 366 4.72 -15.43 -10.59
N LYS A 367 3.52 -15.19 -10.05
CA LYS A 367 3.15 -13.96 -9.37
C LYS A 367 2.94 -14.23 -7.88
N ARG A 368 3.91 -13.85 -7.05
CA ARG A 368 3.85 -14.05 -5.59
C ARG A 368 4.56 -12.91 -4.87
N ARG A 369 3.95 -12.42 -3.79
CA ARG A 369 4.54 -11.42 -2.88
C ARG A 369 4.33 -11.84 -1.43
N PHE A 370 5.22 -11.40 -0.55
CA PHE A 370 5.18 -11.69 0.89
C PHE A 370 5.09 -13.19 1.20
N GLY A 371 5.71 -14.01 0.34
CA GLY A 371 6.00 -15.42 0.61
C GLY A 371 7.33 -15.55 1.35
N ALA A 372 7.80 -16.78 1.54
CA ALA A 372 9.12 -17.07 2.06
C ALA A 372 9.63 -18.39 1.49
N PHE A 373 10.96 -18.51 1.38
CA PHE A 373 11.58 -19.77 0.97
C PHE A 373 11.75 -20.75 2.13
N ALA A 374 11.47 -22.02 1.86
CA ALA A 374 11.97 -23.16 2.63
C ALA A 374 12.82 -24.04 1.70
N THR A 375 13.76 -24.80 2.26
CA THR A 375 14.54 -25.78 1.50
C THR A 375 14.19 -27.19 1.91
N LEU A 376 14.19 -28.11 0.95
CA LEU A 376 14.01 -29.53 1.17
C LEU A 376 15.14 -30.31 0.53
N GLN A 377 15.38 -31.49 1.07
CA GLN A 377 16.23 -32.51 0.47
C GLN A 377 15.43 -33.80 0.36
N ASP A 378 15.50 -34.46 -0.80
CA ASP A 378 14.90 -35.78 -0.97
C ASP A 378 15.85 -36.91 -0.49
N VAL A 379 15.40 -38.15 -0.64
CA VAL A 379 16.16 -39.35 -0.24
C VAL A 379 17.39 -39.61 -1.11
N GLU A 380 17.43 -39.05 -2.32
CA GLU A 380 18.56 -39.13 -3.25
C GLU A 380 19.58 -38.00 -3.02
N GLY A 381 19.27 -37.09 -2.09
CA GLY A 381 20.11 -35.96 -1.74
C GLY A 381 19.88 -34.72 -2.60
N GLN A 382 18.92 -34.74 -3.53
CA GLN A 382 18.58 -33.60 -4.38
C GLN A 382 17.91 -32.50 -3.56
N LYS A 383 18.26 -31.25 -3.85
CA LYS A 383 17.79 -30.09 -3.09
C LYS A 383 16.74 -29.27 -3.86
N PHE A 384 15.72 -28.86 -3.14
CA PHE A 384 14.61 -28.08 -3.67
C PHE A 384 14.36 -26.83 -2.82
N ALA A 385 13.90 -25.75 -3.46
CA ALA A 385 13.37 -24.57 -2.80
C ALA A 385 11.86 -24.49 -2.97
N LEU A 386 11.15 -24.16 -1.89
CA LEU A 386 9.71 -23.94 -1.86
C LEU A 386 9.41 -22.48 -1.60
N ASN A 387 8.87 -21.75 -2.56
CA ASN A 387 8.35 -20.41 -2.32
C ASN A 387 6.90 -20.52 -1.81
N MET A 388 6.74 -20.38 -0.49
CA MET A 388 5.51 -20.76 0.20
C MET A 388 4.52 -19.61 0.37
N THR A 389 3.23 -19.87 0.14
CA THR A 389 2.09 -18.98 0.45
C THR A 389 2.32 -17.50 0.05
N GLY A 390 1.90 -16.51 0.82
CA GLY A 390 1.96 -15.11 0.43
C GLY A 390 0.72 -14.69 -0.38
N LEU A 391 0.88 -13.69 -1.23
CA LEU A 391 -0.16 -13.01 -1.99
C LEU A 391 0.07 -13.19 -3.49
N GLY A 392 -0.91 -13.78 -4.18
CA GLY A 392 -0.98 -13.86 -5.64
C GLY A 392 -1.91 -12.78 -6.22
N SER A 393 -2.28 -12.94 -7.49
CA SER A 393 -3.03 -11.90 -8.23
C SER A 393 -4.41 -11.57 -7.66
N ASN A 394 -5.10 -12.57 -7.10
CA ASN A 394 -6.49 -12.43 -6.66
C ASN A 394 -6.68 -12.60 -5.16
N ALA A 395 -5.83 -13.41 -4.53
CA ALA A 395 -5.97 -13.82 -3.14
C ALA A 395 -4.62 -14.27 -2.58
N ARG A 396 -4.61 -14.57 -1.27
CA ARG A 396 -3.49 -15.27 -0.66
C ARG A 396 -3.35 -16.66 -1.28
N GLU A 397 -2.12 -17.08 -1.51
CA GLU A 397 -1.81 -18.34 -2.17
C GLU A 397 -1.92 -19.52 -1.20
N GLU A 398 -2.63 -20.55 -1.63
CA GLU A 398 -2.70 -21.88 -1.01
C GLU A 398 -1.70 -22.85 -1.66
N SER A 399 -0.69 -22.31 -2.34
CA SER A 399 0.26 -23.08 -3.14
C SER A 399 1.70 -22.77 -2.75
N TYR A 400 2.60 -23.73 -3.00
CA TYR A 400 4.06 -23.58 -2.95
C TYR A 400 4.60 -23.69 -4.36
N ASP A 401 5.38 -22.71 -4.82
CA ASP A 401 6.11 -22.84 -6.08
C ASP A 401 7.41 -23.61 -5.80
N VAL A 402 7.61 -24.73 -6.50
CA VAL A 402 8.71 -25.68 -6.27
C VAL A 402 9.80 -25.44 -7.32
N TYR A 403 11.04 -25.28 -6.85
CA TYR A 403 12.21 -25.08 -7.70
C TYR A 403 13.26 -26.13 -7.38
N SER A 404 13.87 -26.72 -8.42
CA SER A 404 15.10 -27.49 -8.27
C SER A 404 16.27 -26.54 -8.09
N LEU A 405 17.14 -26.85 -7.12
CA LEU A 405 18.41 -26.15 -6.91
C LEU A 405 19.60 -26.85 -7.60
N ASP A 406 19.38 -28.11 -8.00
CA ASP A 406 20.34 -28.97 -8.69
C ASP A 406 19.90 -29.20 -10.14
N SER A 407 20.82 -29.09 -11.11
CA SER A 407 20.51 -29.31 -12.54
C SER A 407 20.13 -30.76 -12.88
N ARG A 408 20.41 -31.69 -11.98
CA ARG A 408 20.23 -33.14 -12.17
C ARG A 408 18.89 -33.68 -11.67
N ALA A 409 18.05 -32.84 -11.07
CA ALA A 409 16.79 -33.31 -10.52
C ALA A 409 15.81 -33.72 -11.63
N THR A 410 15.56 -35.02 -11.74
CA THR A 410 14.65 -35.60 -12.75
C THR A 410 13.24 -35.87 -12.21
N SER A 411 13.05 -35.87 -10.90
CA SER A 411 11.80 -36.22 -10.22
C SER A 411 11.32 -35.09 -9.30
N ALA A 412 9.99 -34.95 -9.19
CA ALA A 412 9.37 -34.00 -8.28
C ALA A 412 9.46 -34.49 -6.82
N PRO A 413 9.76 -33.62 -5.84
CA PRO A 413 9.78 -34.03 -4.44
C PRO A 413 8.37 -34.41 -3.95
N SER A 414 8.29 -35.41 -3.07
CA SER A 414 7.05 -35.69 -2.36
C SER A 414 6.78 -34.59 -1.33
N LEU A 415 5.65 -33.89 -1.47
CA LEU A 415 5.27 -32.76 -0.63
C LEU A 415 3.96 -33.03 0.14
N PRO A 416 3.83 -32.47 1.35
CA PRO A 416 2.62 -32.64 2.16
C PRO A 416 1.41 -32.02 1.46
N LEU A 417 0.29 -32.73 1.46
CA LEU A 417 -1.00 -32.25 0.93
C LEU A 417 -1.71 -31.29 1.90
N THR A 418 -1.43 -31.43 3.19
CA THR A 418 -2.02 -30.63 4.26
C THR A 418 -0.97 -29.76 4.95
N GLY A 419 -1.37 -28.60 5.44
CA GLY A 419 -0.42 -27.69 6.08
C GLY A 419 -1.06 -26.45 6.68
N PRO A 420 -0.27 -25.38 6.88
CA PRO A 420 -0.75 -24.12 7.41
C PRO A 420 -1.75 -23.45 6.46
N SER A 421 -2.67 -22.66 7.04
CA SER A 421 -3.59 -21.81 6.26
C SER A 421 -2.84 -20.74 5.46
N SER A 422 -3.43 -20.32 4.32
CA SER A 422 -2.87 -19.27 3.46
C SER A 422 -2.71 -17.94 4.21
N ARG A 423 -1.48 -17.41 4.19
CA ARG A 423 -1.04 -16.26 4.99
C ARG A 423 0.06 -15.49 4.27
N MET A 424 0.38 -14.31 4.77
CA MET A 424 1.50 -13.48 4.30
C MET A 424 2.20 -12.82 5.49
N CYS A 425 3.40 -12.28 5.27
CA CYS A 425 4.20 -11.60 6.29
C CYS A 425 4.50 -12.47 7.54
N PHE A 426 4.73 -13.76 7.31
CA PHE A 426 5.24 -14.74 8.26
C PHE A 426 6.75 -14.90 8.04
N THR A 427 7.44 -15.59 8.95
CA THR A 427 8.84 -15.98 8.74
C THR A 427 8.98 -17.50 8.60
N VAL A 428 10.03 -17.91 7.91
CA VAL A 428 10.46 -19.30 7.79
C VAL A 428 11.93 -19.38 8.21
N THR A 429 12.27 -20.35 9.05
CA THR A 429 13.62 -20.51 9.59
C THR A 429 13.99 -21.99 9.65
N ASP A 430 15.12 -22.36 9.03
CA ASP A 430 15.68 -23.71 9.14
C ASP A 430 16.25 -23.93 10.55
N LEU A 431 15.86 -25.03 11.20
CA LEU A 431 16.32 -25.44 12.53
C LEU A 431 17.40 -26.53 12.46
N GLY A 432 17.87 -26.91 11.28
CA GLY A 432 18.75 -28.05 11.06
C GLY A 432 18.01 -29.36 11.25
N SER A 433 18.49 -30.23 12.13
CA SER A 433 17.91 -31.57 12.37
C SER A 433 16.46 -31.56 12.86
N TYR A 434 15.94 -30.44 13.33
CA TYR A 434 14.54 -30.30 13.78
C TYR A 434 13.57 -29.88 12.68
N GLY A 435 14.05 -29.68 11.44
CA GLY A 435 13.24 -29.28 10.29
C GLY A 435 13.11 -27.76 10.15
N THR A 436 12.08 -27.30 9.44
CA THR A 436 11.85 -25.88 9.14
C THR A 436 10.68 -25.33 9.94
N LEU A 437 10.88 -24.22 10.65
CA LEU A 437 9.87 -23.52 11.44
C LEU A 437 9.20 -22.41 10.63
N LEU A 438 7.87 -22.40 10.61
CA LEU A 438 7.05 -21.27 10.16
C LEU A 438 6.42 -20.58 11.38
N VAL A 439 6.53 -19.25 11.46
CA VAL A 439 6.06 -18.45 12.60
C VAL A 439 5.02 -17.41 12.15
N GLY A 440 3.84 -17.45 12.76
CA GLY A 440 2.83 -16.40 12.69
C GLY A 440 2.36 -16.06 11.27
N GLY A 441 2.32 -14.76 10.96
CA GLY A 441 1.79 -14.19 9.72
C GLY A 441 0.40 -13.58 9.90
N ARG A 442 -0.23 -13.20 8.79
CA ARG A 442 -1.58 -12.63 8.81
C ARG A 442 -2.46 -13.07 7.65
N GLY A 443 -3.77 -13.04 7.90
CA GLY A 443 -4.79 -13.08 6.85
C GLY A 443 -5.10 -11.68 6.30
N SER A 444 -5.44 -10.74 7.19
CA SER A 444 -5.59 -9.32 6.91
C SER A 444 -4.80 -8.52 7.95
N PRO A 445 -4.53 -7.21 7.75
CA PRO A 445 -3.83 -6.40 8.77
C PRO A 445 -4.50 -6.40 10.15
N ALA A 446 -5.80 -6.72 10.23
CA ALA A 446 -6.54 -6.86 11.48
C ALA A 446 -6.58 -8.29 12.05
N ASN A 447 -6.05 -9.27 11.32
CA ASN A 447 -6.12 -10.70 11.67
C ASN A 447 -4.72 -11.32 11.62
N ALA A 448 -3.92 -10.98 12.63
CA ALA A 448 -2.63 -11.56 12.93
C ALA A 448 -2.80 -13.01 13.43
N LEU A 449 -1.77 -13.84 13.22
CA LEU A 449 -1.77 -15.27 13.54
C LEU A 449 -0.70 -15.58 14.57
N SER A 450 -1.02 -16.44 15.54
CA SER A 450 -0.08 -16.94 16.57
C SER A 450 0.33 -18.40 16.37
N ASP A 451 -0.30 -19.10 15.44
CA ASP A 451 0.03 -20.49 15.15
C ASP A 451 1.39 -20.61 14.46
N CYS A 452 2.14 -21.63 14.87
CA CYS A 452 3.45 -21.95 14.34
C CYS A 452 3.45 -23.41 13.87
N TRP A 453 4.26 -23.69 12.86
CA TRP A 453 4.27 -24.99 12.18
C TRP A 453 5.70 -25.47 11.94
N LEU A 454 5.91 -26.78 12.03
CA LEU A 454 7.18 -27.44 11.71
C LEU A 454 6.99 -28.31 10.47
N LEU A 455 7.83 -28.09 9.46
CA LEU A 455 7.98 -28.97 8.30
C LEU A 455 9.15 -29.91 8.57
N LYS A 456 8.86 -31.21 8.67
CA LYS A 456 9.85 -32.25 9.00
C LYS A 456 9.85 -33.36 7.95
N ASN A 457 10.97 -34.07 7.86
CA ASN A 457 11.12 -35.27 7.04
C ASN A 457 11.49 -36.46 7.93
N ASP A 458 10.51 -36.95 8.69
CA ASP A 458 10.70 -38.11 9.58
C ASP A 458 10.40 -39.42 8.82
N HIS A 459 9.21 -39.47 8.19
CA HIS A 459 8.72 -40.59 7.37
C HIS A 459 8.15 -40.08 6.04
N GLY A 460 8.81 -39.07 5.47
CA GLY A 460 8.28 -38.21 4.42
C GLY A 460 7.94 -36.81 4.93
N TRP A 461 7.85 -35.85 4.01
CA TRP A 461 7.63 -34.44 4.35
C TRP A 461 6.21 -34.20 4.89
N SER A 462 6.11 -33.71 6.13
CA SER A 462 4.83 -33.41 6.78
C SER A 462 4.87 -32.14 7.63
N TRP A 463 3.72 -31.46 7.69
CA TRP A 463 3.50 -30.29 8.54
C TRP A 463 2.92 -30.68 9.90
N HIS A 464 3.51 -30.19 10.97
CA HIS A 464 3.05 -30.38 12.34
C HIS A 464 2.80 -29.04 13.01
N SER A 465 1.61 -28.82 13.58
CA SER A 465 1.39 -27.67 14.46
C SER A 465 2.31 -27.80 15.67
N THR A 466 2.93 -26.70 16.07
CA THR A 466 3.80 -26.64 17.25
C THR A 466 3.30 -25.59 18.25
N TRP A 467 4.09 -25.26 19.27
CA TRP A 467 3.75 -24.24 20.27
C TRP A 467 3.35 -22.92 19.59
N LYS A 468 2.24 -22.34 20.06
CA LYS A 468 1.78 -21.03 19.59
C LYS A 468 2.56 -19.91 20.27
N LEU A 469 2.76 -18.81 19.56
CA LEU A 469 3.24 -17.57 20.15
C LEU A 469 2.24 -17.08 21.22
N ALA A 470 2.77 -16.45 22.27
CA ALA A 470 1.95 -15.85 23.32
C ALA A 470 1.06 -14.70 22.80
N ALA A 471 1.53 -14.00 21.77
CA ALA A 471 0.76 -13.00 21.02
C ALA A 471 0.87 -13.30 19.51
N PRO A 472 -0.19 -13.08 18.72
CA PRO A 472 -0.09 -13.22 17.28
C PRO A 472 0.86 -12.18 16.70
N LEU A 473 1.62 -12.53 15.66
CA LEU A 473 2.63 -11.63 15.06
C LEU A 473 2.62 -11.74 13.54
N TYR A 474 2.79 -10.61 12.85
CA TYR A 474 3.14 -10.54 11.43
C TYR A 474 4.13 -9.40 11.17
N ARG A 475 4.92 -9.49 10.09
CA ARG A 475 6.08 -8.61 9.85
C ARG A 475 7.04 -8.55 11.03
N HIS A 476 7.11 -9.62 11.82
CA HIS A 476 8.20 -9.82 12.75
C HIS A 476 9.40 -10.33 11.98
N SER A 477 10.57 -10.21 12.60
CA SER A 477 11.82 -10.73 12.06
C SER A 477 12.22 -11.95 12.87
N ALA A 478 12.76 -12.97 12.20
CA ALA A 478 13.17 -14.20 12.85
C ALA A 478 14.51 -14.66 12.29
N LEU A 479 15.39 -15.13 13.18
CA LEU A 479 16.66 -15.75 12.78
C LEU A 479 16.99 -16.94 13.66
N ARG A 480 17.77 -17.86 13.10
CA ARG A 480 18.37 -18.97 13.85
C ARG A 480 19.59 -18.47 14.60
N LEU A 481 19.70 -18.79 15.89
CA LEU A 481 20.87 -18.45 16.69
C LEU A 481 22.06 -19.34 16.25
N PRO A 482 23.25 -18.76 15.99
CA PRO A 482 24.40 -19.48 15.43
C PRO A 482 24.76 -20.73 16.23
N GLY A 483 24.99 -21.85 15.54
CA GLY A 483 25.40 -23.12 16.16
C GLY A 483 24.32 -23.85 16.98
N THR A 484 23.07 -23.37 16.99
CA THR A 484 21.97 -23.98 17.77
C THR A 484 20.78 -24.32 16.87
N SER A 485 19.70 -24.87 17.43
CA SER A 485 18.37 -24.97 16.77
C SER A 485 17.35 -24.00 17.38
N LEU A 486 17.82 -22.95 18.04
CA LEU A 486 17.00 -21.92 18.66
C LEU A 486 16.72 -20.79 17.67
N VAL A 487 15.54 -20.16 17.78
CA VAL A 487 15.15 -19.03 16.92
C VAL A 487 14.81 -17.82 17.77
N LEU A 488 15.42 -16.67 17.47
CA LEU A 488 15.02 -15.39 18.03
C LEU A 488 13.98 -14.74 17.13
N VAL A 489 12.87 -14.29 17.71
CA VAL A 489 11.81 -13.52 17.05
C VAL A 489 11.73 -12.13 17.68
N ALA A 490 11.74 -11.09 16.84
CA ALA A 490 11.72 -9.69 17.24
C ALA A 490 10.64 -8.88 16.52
N GLY A 491 10.02 -7.94 17.25
CA GLY A 491 9.09 -6.96 16.71
C GLY A 491 7.81 -7.55 16.12
N GLY A 492 7.23 -6.84 15.16
CA GLY A 492 6.03 -7.26 14.43
C GLY A 492 4.74 -6.66 14.98
N LYS A 493 3.70 -6.66 14.15
CA LYS A 493 2.36 -6.20 14.54
C LYS A 493 1.55 -7.34 15.14
N THR A 494 0.82 -7.05 16.22
CA THR A 494 -0.05 -8.02 16.90
C THR A 494 -1.52 -7.86 16.52
N GLY A 495 -1.87 -6.79 15.81
CA GLY A 495 -3.24 -6.49 15.42
C GLY A 495 -3.35 -5.32 14.46
N ARG A 496 -4.41 -4.53 14.61
CA ARG A 496 -4.73 -3.39 13.72
C ARG A 496 -3.65 -2.31 13.79
N SER A 497 -3.29 -1.90 15.00
CA SER A 497 -2.36 -0.79 15.28
C SER A 497 -1.28 -1.16 16.30
N GLN A 498 -1.47 -2.24 17.07
CA GLN A 498 -0.51 -2.63 18.10
C GLN A 498 0.75 -3.26 17.51
N ILE A 499 1.90 -2.82 18.03
CA ILE A 499 3.23 -3.34 17.73
C ILE A 499 3.74 -4.09 18.95
N SER A 500 4.35 -5.25 18.74
CA SER A 500 4.94 -6.05 19.81
C SER A 500 6.14 -5.33 20.41
N LYS A 501 6.19 -5.30 21.74
CA LYS A 501 7.36 -4.90 22.53
C LYS A 501 8.20 -6.09 23.00
N ASP A 502 7.76 -7.30 22.66
CA ASP A 502 8.30 -8.54 23.18
C ASP A 502 9.25 -9.21 22.20
N TYR A 503 10.24 -9.89 22.76
CA TYR A 503 11.19 -10.73 22.06
C TYR A 503 11.04 -12.17 22.55
N TYR A 504 11.05 -13.12 21.63
CA TYR A 504 10.81 -14.53 21.94
C TYR A 504 11.96 -15.40 21.44
N VAL A 505 12.33 -16.41 22.23
CA VAL A 505 13.22 -17.48 21.81
C VAL A 505 12.40 -18.76 21.67
N PHE A 506 12.40 -19.36 20.48
CA PHE A 506 11.88 -20.70 20.27
C PHE A 506 12.93 -21.74 20.61
N SER A 507 12.56 -22.73 21.39
CA SER A 507 13.30 -23.98 21.56
C SER A 507 12.44 -25.13 21.04
N PRO A 508 12.96 -26.00 20.15
CA PRO A 508 12.24 -27.19 19.70
C PRO A 508 11.81 -28.13 20.84
N GLU A 509 12.48 -28.06 21.99
CA GLU A 509 12.20 -28.90 23.17
C GLU A 509 11.37 -28.19 24.24
N LYS A 510 11.59 -26.89 24.43
CA LYS A 510 10.94 -26.11 25.50
C LYS A 510 9.80 -25.21 25.03
N GLY A 511 9.58 -25.10 23.72
CA GLY A 511 8.62 -24.17 23.12
C GLY A 511 9.09 -22.71 23.18
N TRP A 512 8.14 -21.79 23.25
CA TRP A 512 8.41 -20.34 23.26
C TRP A 512 8.75 -19.81 24.65
N LEU A 513 9.86 -19.09 24.73
CA LEU A 513 10.30 -18.38 25.93
C LEU A 513 10.29 -16.88 25.63
N ARG A 514 9.60 -16.09 26.46
CA ARG A 514 9.66 -14.63 26.40
C ARG A 514 10.95 -14.16 27.05
N CYS A 515 11.66 -13.25 26.39
CA CYS A 515 12.88 -12.68 26.92
C CYS A 515 12.58 -11.61 27.97
N LYS A 516 13.41 -11.55 29.02
CA LYS A 516 13.59 -10.33 29.81
C LYS A 516 14.39 -9.34 28.97
N ILE A 517 13.97 -8.09 28.95
CA ILE A 517 14.58 -7.03 28.13
C ILE A 517 15.37 -6.08 29.04
N ALA A 518 16.57 -5.69 28.64
CA ALA A 518 17.44 -4.78 29.37
C ALA A 518 18.24 -3.85 28.43
N GLY A 519 18.90 -2.82 28.99
CA GLY A 519 19.74 -1.88 28.24
C GLY A 519 18.96 -0.79 27.50
N ASP A 520 19.51 -0.30 26.39
CA ASP A 520 18.93 0.75 25.54
C ASP A 520 17.80 0.17 24.69
N VAL A 521 16.63 -0.03 25.29
CA VAL A 521 15.54 -0.78 24.66
C VAL A 521 15.03 -0.11 23.38
N PRO A 522 15.03 -0.80 22.21
CA PRO A 522 14.50 -0.26 20.98
C PRO A 522 13.01 0.09 21.10
N LYS A 523 12.60 1.18 20.44
CA LYS A 523 11.17 1.49 20.26
C LYS A 523 10.48 0.31 19.55
N PRO A 524 9.26 -0.08 19.96
CA PRO A 524 8.52 -1.14 19.28
C PRO A 524 8.34 -0.83 17.79
N SER A 525 8.82 -1.73 16.94
CA SER A 525 8.76 -1.60 15.49
C SER A 525 8.40 -2.94 14.82
N PHE A 526 8.06 -2.87 13.53
CA PHE A 526 7.80 -4.03 12.70
C PHE A 526 8.47 -3.88 11.33
N GLY A 527 8.75 -5.01 10.69
CA GLY A 527 9.49 -5.05 9.42
C GLY A 527 10.95 -4.62 9.53
N SER A 528 11.55 -4.72 10.73
CA SER A 528 12.94 -4.40 11.00
C SER A 528 13.90 -5.45 10.44
N ILE A 529 15.14 -5.06 10.21
CA ILE A 529 16.24 -5.98 9.92
C ILE A 529 16.70 -6.57 11.26
N LEU A 530 16.82 -7.90 11.32
CA LEU A 530 17.40 -8.62 12.45
C LEU A 530 18.49 -9.54 11.92
N CYS A 531 19.70 -9.45 12.47
CA CYS A 531 20.86 -10.20 11.98
C CYS A 531 21.76 -10.68 13.10
N ASN A 532 22.53 -11.74 12.84
CA ASN A 532 23.52 -12.31 13.77
C ASN A 532 24.87 -11.58 13.63
N ASN A 533 25.63 -11.55 14.74
CA ASN A 533 27.05 -11.23 14.76
C ASN A 533 27.82 -12.48 15.25
N PRO A 534 28.50 -13.22 14.36
CA PRO A 534 29.14 -14.50 14.69
C PRO A 534 30.37 -14.35 15.60
N MET A 535 31.02 -13.18 15.61
CA MET A 535 32.31 -12.95 16.26
C MET A 535 32.22 -12.95 17.81
N SER A 536 31.04 -12.74 18.39
CA SER A 536 30.84 -12.70 19.85
C SER A 536 29.90 -13.80 20.37
N SER A 537 29.63 -14.84 19.57
CA SER A 537 28.76 -15.94 20.00
C SER A 537 29.51 -17.06 20.74
N SER A 538 29.05 -17.40 21.93
CA SER A 538 29.41 -18.62 22.67
C SER A 538 28.16 -19.53 22.79
N LYS A 539 28.30 -20.72 23.39
CA LYS A 539 27.18 -21.67 23.54
C LYS A 539 25.93 -21.09 24.21
N SER A 540 26.07 -20.07 25.05
CA SER A 540 24.96 -19.48 25.80
C SER A 540 24.82 -17.97 25.68
N LYS A 541 25.70 -17.33 24.91
CA LYS A 541 25.67 -15.89 24.64
C LYS A 541 25.67 -15.70 23.13
N HIS A 542 24.64 -15.07 22.60
CA HIS A 542 24.53 -14.70 21.19
C HIS A 542 24.45 -13.20 21.06
N SER A 543 24.83 -12.68 19.91
CA SER A 543 24.82 -11.24 19.63
C SER A 543 24.47 -10.96 18.18
N GLY A 544 24.07 -9.73 17.88
CA GLY A 544 23.77 -9.29 16.53
C GLY A 544 23.23 -7.87 16.49
N PHE A 545 22.60 -7.48 15.37
CA PHE A 545 22.04 -6.14 15.20
C PHE A 545 20.55 -6.16 14.89
N ILE A 546 19.86 -5.12 15.32
CA ILE A 546 18.50 -4.77 14.92
C ILE A 546 18.45 -3.32 14.45
N CYS A 547 17.86 -3.09 13.29
CA CYS A 547 17.78 -1.76 12.68
C CYS A 547 16.55 -1.61 11.77
N GLY A 548 16.13 -0.37 11.53
CA GLY A 548 15.01 -0.07 10.65
C GLY A 548 13.67 -0.59 11.17
N GLY A 549 12.75 -0.80 10.24
CA GLY A 549 11.33 -1.04 10.53
C GLY A 549 10.55 0.25 10.75
N ILE A 550 9.25 0.14 10.97
CA ILE A 550 8.35 1.28 11.23
C ILE A 550 7.87 1.24 12.67
N ASP A 551 7.96 2.37 13.35
CA ASP A 551 7.47 2.52 14.72
C ASP A 551 5.99 2.95 14.76
N ARG A 552 5.48 3.18 15.98
CA ARG A 552 4.10 3.62 16.17
C ARG A 552 3.80 5.00 15.56
N SER A 553 4.79 5.86 15.41
CA SER A 553 4.62 7.18 14.81
C SER A 553 4.43 7.12 13.29
N GLY A 554 4.60 5.94 12.68
CA GLY A 554 4.48 5.75 11.24
C GLY A 554 5.71 6.24 10.48
N LEU A 555 6.86 6.30 11.14
CA LEU A 555 8.15 6.67 10.57
C LEU A 555 9.11 5.48 10.64
N VAL A 556 10.11 5.51 9.76
CA VAL A 556 11.18 4.50 9.76
C VAL A 556 12.08 4.75 10.97
N VAL A 557 12.41 3.69 11.71
CA VAL A 557 13.32 3.76 12.86
C VAL A 557 14.74 4.02 12.37
N GLU A 558 15.33 5.11 12.83
CA GLU A 558 16.68 5.52 12.45
C GLU A 558 17.73 5.03 13.43
N GLU A 559 17.36 4.75 14.68
CA GLU A 559 18.27 4.23 15.68
C GLU A 559 18.65 2.76 15.37
N LYS A 560 19.94 2.43 15.54
CA LYS A 560 20.48 1.08 15.36
C LYS A 560 20.93 0.55 16.71
N TYR A 561 20.71 -0.74 16.93
CA TYR A 561 21.03 -1.38 18.19
C TYR A 561 21.81 -2.66 17.97
N GLU A 562 22.84 -2.85 18.76
CA GLU A 562 23.42 -4.17 19.00
C GLU A 562 22.58 -4.86 20.08
N TRP A 563 22.28 -6.15 19.87
CA TRP A 563 21.62 -6.99 20.85
C TRP A 563 22.56 -8.08 21.33
N THR A 564 22.48 -8.40 22.63
CA THR A 564 23.14 -9.55 23.25
C THR A 564 22.09 -10.38 23.98
N LEU A 565 22.00 -11.66 23.63
CA LEU A 565 21.07 -12.62 24.20
C LEU A 565 21.83 -13.65 25.05
N HIS A 566 21.49 -13.74 26.33
CA HIS A 566 21.93 -14.79 27.22
C HIS A 566 20.85 -15.87 27.36
N THR A 567 21.21 -17.11 27.03
CA THR A 567 20.33 -18.28 27.07
C THR A 567 20.70 -19.27 28.17
N ASP A 568 21.59 -18.91 29.11
CA ASP A 568 22.04 -19.81 30.18
C ASP A 568 20.86 -20.34 31.03
N TYR A 569 20.68 -21.66 30.94
CA TYR A 569 19.74 -22.44 31.72
C TYR A 569 20.44 -23.17 32.89
N GLU A 570 21.54 -22.62 33.43
CA GLU A 570 22.25 -23.31 34.51
C GLU A 570 21.32 -23.53 35.71
N GLN A 571 21.30 -24.78 36.13
CA GLN A 571 20.37 -25.40 37.08
C GLN A 571 19.96 -24.43 38.19
N ALA A 572 18.66 -24.26 38.36
CA ALA A 572 18.11 -23.69 39.57
C ALA A 572 18.72 -24.44 40.76
N SER A 573 19.60 -23.78 41.51
CA SER A 573 20.00 -24.23 42.83
C SER A 573 18.72 -24.34 43.65
N ILE A 574 18.30 -25.57 43.95
CA ILE A 574 17.14 -25.84 44.79
C ILE A 574 17.48 -25.32 46.19
N TYR A 575 17.03 -24.11 46.52
CA TYR A 575 16.92 -23.71 47.92
C TYR A 575 15.66 -24.36 48.47
N ILE A 576 15.83 -25.44 49.23
CA ILE A 576 14.73 -26.06 49.98
C ILE A 576 14.43 -25.15 51.17
N HIS A 577 13.54 -24.20 51.00
CA HIS A 577 12.76 -23.67 52.13
C HIS A 577 11.36 -24.27 52.09
N TRP A 578 10.97 -24.89 53.20
CA TRP A 578 9.71 -25.60 53.39
C TRP A 578 8.53 -24.63 53.47
N SER A 579 8.10 -24.09 52.32
CA SER A 579 6.73 -23.69 52.00
C SER A 579 6.74 -22.98 50.65
N GLU A 580 5.92 -23.46 49.71
CA GLU A 580 5.77 -22.97 48.32
C GLU A 580 6.88 -23.35 47.33
N LYS A 581 6.66 -24.44 46.58
CA LYS A 581 7.41 -24.76 45.37
C LYS A 581 7.05 -23.78 44.24
N GLN A 582 7.81 -22.71 44.07
CA GLN A 582 7.89 -22.01 42.77
C GLN A 582 9.16 -22.44 42.04
N LEU A 583 9.02 -23.15 40.91
CA LEU A 583 10.11 -23.36 39.96
C LEU A 583 10.42 -22.02 39.27
N THR A 584 11.49 -21.35 39.66
CA THR A 584 12.03 -20.20 38.93
C THR A 584 12.85 -20.69 37.73
N CYS A 585 12.17 -20.96 36.60
CA CYS A 585 12.87 -21.13 35.33
C CYS A 585 13.53 -19.78 34.96
N LYS A 586 14.86 -19.70 34.94
CA LYS A 586 15.57 -18.49 34.48
C LYS A 586 15.16 -18.20 33.03
N GLN A 587 14.52 -17.05 32.81
CA GLN A 587 14.11 -16.58 31.48
C GLN A 587 15.33 -16.10 30.69
N PRO A 588 15.37 -16.30 29.35
CA PRO A 588 16.43 -15.72 28.53
C PRO A 588 16.40 -14.19 28.66
N THR A 589 17.58 -13.56 28.66
CA THR A 589 17.69 -12.10 28.79
C THR A 589 18.34 -11.52 27.54
N ILE A 590 17.64 -10.60 26.88
CA ILE A 590 18.14 -9.82 25.74
C ILE A 590 18.47 -8.39 26.21
N THR A 591 19.69 -7.97 25.97
CA THR A 591 20.21 -6.64 26.32
C THR A 591 20.52 -5.89 25.03
N PHE A 592 20.12 -4.62 24.96
CA PHE A 592 20.41 -3.75 23.82
C PHE A 592 21.40 -2.66 24.18
N THR A 593 22.23 -2.30 23.21
CA THR A 593 23.12 -1.15 23.29
C THR A 593 22.95 -0.31 22.04
N ILE A 594 22.64 0.97 22.22
CA ILE A 594 22.48 1.89 21.10
C ILE A 594 23.83 2.12 20.40
N MET A 595 23.82 2.05 19.09
CA MET A 595 25.02 2.30 18.29
C MET A 595 25.12 3.78 17.95
N CYS A 596 25.89 4.54 18.73
CA CYS A 596 26.12 5.97 18.49
C CYS A 596 27.25 6.19 17.48
N GLY A 597 26.97 6.88 16.37
CA GLY A 597 27.97 7.70 15.68
C GLY A 597 28.70 7.17 14.43
N GLU A 598 28.44 5.96 13.92
CA GLU A 598 29.23 5.42 12.79
C GLU A 598 28.45 4.60 11.74
N PHE A 599 27.12 4.54 11.82
CA PHE A 599 26.29 3.78 10.87
C PHE A 599 25.49 4.69 9.94
N SER A 600 25.53 4.34 8.66
CA SER A 600 25.00 5.12 7.56
C SER A 600 23.45 5.08 7.53
N PRO A 601 22.75 6.14 7.07
CA PRO A 601 21.27 6.22 7.05
C PRO A 601 20.60 5.09 6.24
N GLU A 602 21.36 4.41 5.39
CA GLU A 602 20.94 3.38 4.45
C GLU A 602 20.38 2.12 5.13
N LEU A 603 20.70 1.83 6.40
CA LEU A 603 20.10 0.68 7.12
C LEU A 603 18.78 1.00 7.83
N SER A 604 18.32 2.23 7.77
CA SER A 604 16.95 2.60 8.17
C SER A 604 15.98 2.11 7.09
N ILE A 605 15.76 0.79 7.00
CA ILE A 605 14.94 0.12 5.98
C ILE A 605 13.77 -0.62 6.63
N PHE A 606 12.61 -0.57 5.98
CA PHE A 606 11.43 -1.34 6.31
C PHE A 606 11.18 -2.42 5.25
N GLY A 607 10.91 -3.65 5.71
CA GLY A 607 10.44 -4.75 4.87
C GLY A 607 11.51 -5.44 4.02
N ALA A 608 12.80 -5.14 4.27
CA ALA A 608 13.91 -5.84 3.63
C ALA A 608 13.96 -7.32 4.04
N GLN A 609 14.40 -8.19 3.13
CA GLN A 609 14.71 -9.58 3.45
C GLN A 609 16.18 -9.70 3.86
N THR A 610 16.45 -10.53 4.86
CA THR A 610 17.81 -10.79 5.35
C THR A 610 18.20 -12.22 5.11
N VAL A 611 19.41 -12.46 4.62
CA VAL A 611 19.97 -13.80 4.48
C VAL A 611 21.40 -13.85 5.04
N ASP A 612 21.67 -14.86 5.86
CA ASP A 612 23.01 -15.10 6.42
C ASP A 612 23.89 -15.81 5.38
N ILE A 613 25.09 -15.29 5.17
CA ILE A 613 26.08 -15.77 4.22
C ILE A 613 27.44 -15.82 4.92
N ASN A 614 27.80 -17.00 5.40
CA ASN A 614 29.09 -17.26 6.04
C ASN A 614 29.42 -16.25 7.17
N GLY A 615 28.42 -15.90 8.00
CA GLY A 615 28.59 -14.95 9.10
C GLY A 615 28.48 -13.47 8.71
N ASN A 616 28.17 -13.17 7.45
CA ASN A 616 27.76 -11.85 6.98
C ASN A 616 26.26 -11.86 6.72
N THR A 617 25.60 -10.70 6.75
CA THR A 617 24.17 -10.60 6.43
C THR A 617 23.95 -9.80 5.16
N PHE A 618 23.27 -10.39 4.18
CA PHE A 618 22.76 -9.68 3.01
C PHE A 618 21.39 -9.13 3.32
N ILE A 619 21.20 -7.86 2.99
CA ILE A 619 19.95 -7.12 3.16
C ILE A 619 19.46 -6.80 1.75
N CYS A 620 18.30 -7.34 1.40
CA CYS A 620 17.77 -7.35 0.04
C CYS A 620 16.45 -6.59 -0.02
N GLY A 621 16.42 -5.48 -0.75
CA GLY A 621 15.23 -4.67 -0.98
C GLY A 621 14.75 -3.90 0.24
N GLY A 622 13.43 -3.79 0.36
CA GLY A 622 12.77 -2.93 1.34
C GLY A 622 12.78 -1.45 0.92
N MET A 623 12.07 -0.63 1.69
CA MET A 623 11.97 0.82 1.50
C MET A 623 12.54 1.53 2.71
N GLY A 624 13.36 2.56 2.52
CA GLY A 624 14.05 3.26 3.61
C GLY A 624 13.68 4.73 3.75
N GLY A 625 14.15 5.31 4.87
CA GLY A 625 14.15 6.77 5.06
C GLY A 625 15.07 7.48 4.06
N ASP A 626 16.14 6.81 3.63
CA ASP A 626 17.02 7.26 2.56
C ASP A 626 16.44 6.91 1.16
N PRO A 627 16.39 7.84 0.20
CA PRO A 627 15.86 7.58 -1.15
C PRO A 627 16.57 6.47 -1.91
N SER A 628 17.81 6.12 -1.58
CA SER A 628 18.52 5.02 -2.23
C SER A 628 17.92 3.65 -1.93
N SER A 629 17.10 3.53 -0.88
CA SER A 629 16.37 2.31 -0.54
C SER A 629 15.00 2.28 -1.23
N ASP A 630 15.03 1.90 -2.50
CA ASP A 630 13.93 1.99 -3.48
C ASP A 630 13.19 0.66 -3.74
N GLY A 631 13.47 -0.37 -2.94
CA GLY A 631 12.97 -1.72 -3.18
C GLY A 631 13.84 -2.54 -4.13
N GLN A 632 14.87 -1.95 -4.75
CA GLN A 632 15.89 -2.64 -5.54
C GLN A 632 17.28 -2.59 -4.88
N ALA A 633 17.51 -1.75 -3.85
CA ALA A 633 18.78 -1.69 -3.13
C ALA A 633 19.19 -3.00 -2.45
N MET A 634 20.51 -3.21 -2.32
CA MET A 634 21.08 -4.31 -1.55
C MET A 634 22.32 -3.87 -0.78
N TYR A 635 22.49 -4.44 0.41
CA TYR A 635 23.60 -4.15 1.31
C TYR A 635 24.16 -5.46 1.89
N CYS A 636 25.45 -5.46 2.21
CA CYS A 636 26.10 -6.51 2.97
C CYS A 636 26.59 -5.93 4.29
N LEU A 637 26.09 -6.48 5.40
CA LEU A 637 26.59 -6.20 6.73
C LEU A 637 27.62 -7.27 7.11
N SER A 638 28.85 -6.83 7.39
CA SER A 638 29.95 -7.69 7.84
C SER A 638 30.40 -7.25 9.23
N SER A 639 30.83 -8.19 10.07
CA SER A 639 31.31 -7.89 11.43
C SER A 639 32.82 -8.05 11.50
N SER A 640 33.54 -7.03 12.00
CA SER A 640 34.96 -7.11 12.40
C SER A 640 35.08 -7.05 13.93
N GLU A 641 36.25 -7.40 14.50
CA GLU A 641 36.48 -7.54 15.95
C GLU A 641 36.05 -6.32 16.80
N SER A 642 35.91 -5.13 16.21
CA SER A 642 35.51 -3.92 16.92
C SER A 642 34.43 -3.06 16.24
N LYS A 643 34.03 -3.36 14.99
CA LYS A 643 33.07 -2.55 14.21
C LYS A 643 32.27 -3.39 13.21
N ALA A 644 31.00 -3.08 13.02
CA ALA A 644 30.22 -3.59 11.90
C ALA A 644 30.45 -2.69 10.66
N ASN A 645 30.66 -3.30 9.50
CA ASN A 645 30.93 -2.62 8.24
C ASN A 645 29.78 -2.88 7.27
N ILE A 646 29.30 -1.81 6.62
CA ILE A 646 28.28 -1.90 5.56
C ILE A 646 28.95 -1.71 4.21
N ALA A 647 28.69 -2.65 3.31
CA ALA A 647 29.02 -2.54 1.90
C ALA A 647 27.73 -2.39 1.10
N LYS A 648 27.61 -1.34 0.29
CA LYS A 648 26.56 -1.27 -0.73
C LYS A 648 26.91 -2.26 -1.84
N ILE A 649 25.92 -3.05 -2.26
CA ILE A 649 26.10 -4.00 -3.35
C ILE A 649 25.62 -3.34 -4.63
N ASN A 650 26.59 -2.90 -5.43
CA ASN A 650 26.37 -2.37 -6.76
C ASN A 650 26.17 -3.51 -7.77
N ARG A 651 25.55 -3.21 -8.90
CA ARG A 651 25.33 -4.16 -10.00
C ARG A 651 26.19 -3.74 -11.18
N CYS A 652 26.63 -4.68 -12.02
CA CYS A 652 27.40 -4.28 -13.22
C CYS A 652 26.51 -3.69 -14.33
N SER A 653 25.19 -3.90 -14.27
CA SER A 653 24.20 -3.23 -15.12
C SER A 653 23.37 -2.26 -14.31
N ASP A 654 23.45 -0.96 -14.64
CA ASP A 654 22.68 0.11 -14.01
C ASP A 654 21.22 0.19 -14.51
N ASP A 655 20.78 -0.73 -15.39
CA ASP A 655 19.38 -0.72 -15.85
C ASP A 655 18.44 -1.27 -14.78
N ALA A 656 17.69 -0.35 -14.14
CA ALA A 656 16.62 -0.65 -13.18
C ALA A 656 15.58 -1.66 -13.71
N ALA A 657 15.38 -1.76 -15.04
CA ALA A 657 14.46 -2.73 -15.63
C ALA A 657 14.97 -4.19 -15.55
N THR A 658 16.28 -4.38 -15.37
CA THR A 658 16.93 -5.70 -15.26
C THR A 658 17.17 -6.13 -13.81
N SER A 659 16.79 -5.28 -12.87
CA SER A 659 17.07 -5.43 -11.44
C SER A 659 15.91 -6.12 -10.69
N PRO A 660 16.20 -7.04 -9.75
CA PRO A 660 15.16 -7.65 -8.93
C PRO A 660 14.42 -6.60 -8.11
N PHE A 661 13.09 -6.62 -8.19
CA PHE A 661 12.24 -5.75 -7.38
C PHE A 661 11.76 -6.48 -6.12
N MET A 662 12.39 -6.15 -5.00
CA MET A 662 12.44 -7.02 -3.82
C MET A 662 11.44 -6.67 -2.71
N ILE A 663 10.39 -5.91 -3.01
CA ILE A 663 9.29 -5.67 -2.05
C ILE A 663 8.42 -6.92 -1.91
N GLY A 664 8.49 -7.55 -0.74
CA GLY A 664 7.81 -8.83 -0.49
C GLY A 664 8.36 -9.98 -1.35
N SER A 665 9.64 -9.92 -1.73
CA SER A 665 10.30 -11.05 -2.39
C SER A 665 10.68 -12.15 -1.39
N SER A 666 10.95 -13.35 -1.89
CA SER A 666 11.56 -14.44 -1.14
C SER A 666 13.04 -14.53 -1.54
N VAL A 667 13.93 -14.62 -0.56
CA VAL A 667 15.40 -14.67 -0.78
C VAL A 667 15.97 -15.92 -0.12
N LEU A 668 16.88 -16.60 -0.82
CA LEU A 668 17.55 -17.83 -0.37
C LEU A 668 19.04 -17.75 -0.69
N TYR A 669 19.89 -18.17 0.25
CA TYR A 669 21.31 -18.46 0.00
C TYR A 669 21.51 -19.96 -0.13
N HIS A 670 22.17 -20.39 -1.20
CA HIS A 670 22.40 -21.80 -1.48
C HIS A 670 23.66 -22.01 -2.34
N ASP A 671 24.61 -22.82 -1.83
CA ASP A 671 25.84 -23.22 -2.52
C ASP A 671 26.56 -22.04 -3.22
N GLY A 672 26.89 -20.99 -2.45
CA GLY A 672 27.59 -19.80 -2.94
C GLY A 672 26.73 -18.84 -3.80
N ARG A 673 25.42 -19.07 -3.89
CA ARG A 673 24.50 -18.27 -4.72
C ARG A 673 23.39 -17.65 -3.88
N ILE A 674 22.98 -16.44 -4.27
CA ILE A 674 21.72 -15.84 -3.82
C ILE A 674 20.65 -16.07 -4.88
N ILE A 675 19.45 -16.45 -4.45
CA ILE A 675 18.28 -16.70 -5.30
C ILE A 675 17.15 -15.82 -4.79
N ILE A 676 16.55 -15.05 -5.70
CA ILE A 676 15.47 -14.10 -5.39
C ILE A 676 14.28 -14.43 -6.28
N ALA A 677 13.11 -14.63 -5.66
CA ALA A 677 11.89 -14.94 -6.39
C ALA A 677 10.67 -14.17 -5.86
N GLY A 678 9.81 -13.77 -6.79
CA GLY A 678 8.63 -12.98 -6.48
C GLY A 678 8.99 -11.56 -6.03
N GLY A 679 7.99 -10.87 -5.49
CA GLY A 679 8.05 -9.44 -5.21
C GLY A 679 7.14 -8.63 -6.13
N GLY A 680 6.96 -7.36 -5.82
CA GLY A 680 6.11 -6.46 -6.60
C GLY A 680 5.39 -5.40 -5.79
N ALA A 681 4.68 -4.53 -6.48
CA ALA A 681 3.99 -3.38 -5.93
C ALA A 681 2.61 -3.22 -6.57
N THR A 682 1.57 -2.86 -5.82
CA THR A 682 0.27 -2.45 -6.34
C THR A 682 0.35 -1.11 -7.07
N CYS A 683 1.46 -0.38 -6.89
CA CYS A 683 1.74 0.91 -7.49
C CYS A 683 0.55 1.86 -7.34
N PHE A 684 0.11 1.99 -6.08
CA PHE A 684 -1.01 2.84 -5.69
C PHE A 684 -2.32 2.44 -6.38
N SER A 685 -2.91 3.31 -7.21
CA SER A 685 -4.14 3.03 -7.97
C SER A 685 -3.89 2.69 -9.44
N MET A 686 -2.62 2.54 -9.85
CA MET A 686 -2.24 2.54 -11.27
C MET A 686 -2.17 1.14 -11.88
N GLY A 687 -2.03 0.11 -11.03
CA GLY A 687 -1.99 -1.29 -11.42
C GLY A 687 -0.84 -2.02 -10.74
N THR A 688 -0.96 -3.34 -10.58
CA THR A 688 0.09 -4.10 -9.88
C THR A 688 1.24 -4.47 -10.80
N PHE A 689 2.46 -4.03 -10.46
CA PHE A 689 3.69 -4.63 -10.93
C PHE A 689 3.94 -5.94 -10.19
N TRP A 690 4.21 -7.00 -10.94
CA TRP A 690 4.60 -8.29 -10.41
C TRP A 690 6.01 -8.61 -10.88
N GLU A 691 6.90 -8.94 -9.95
CA GLU A 691 8.15 -9.57 -10.31
C GLU A 691 7.87 -11.04 -10.64
N THR A 692 8.06 -11.37 -11.91
CA THR A 692 7.75 -12.69 -12.46
C THR A 692 8.99 -13.49 -12.83
N ASN A 693 10.15 -12.87 -12.76
CA ASN A 693 11.43 -13.52 -12.94
C ASN A 693 11.94 -14.08 -11.61
N VAL A 694 12.82 -15.06 -11.72
CA VAL A 694 13.71 -15.48 -10.63
C VAL A 694 15.11 -15.01 -10.99
N TYR A 695 15.79 -14.44 -10.02
CA TYR A 695 17.15 -13.94 -10.18
C TYR A 695 18.07 -14.84 -9.38
N GLN A 696 19.21 -15.19 -9.98
CA GLN A 696 20.28 -15.90 -9.29
C GLN A 696 21.61 -15.17 -9.50
N ALA A 697 22.44 -15.09 -8.47
CA ALA A 697 23.78 -14.51 -8.60
C ALA A 697 24.77 -15.23 -7.70
N LEU A 698 26.04 -15.28 -8.12
CA LEU A 698 27.13 -15.71 -7.25
C LEU A 698 27.43 -14.62 -6.24
N VAL A 699 27.63 -15.00 -4.98
CA VAL A 699 28.05 -14.04 -3.95
C VAL A 699 29.50 -13.58 -4.22
N PRO A 700 29.85 -12.33 -3.89
CA PRO A 700 31.22 -11.83 -4.06
C PRO A 700 32.27 -12.74 -3.39
N ALA A 701 33.41 -12.94 -4.05
CA ALA A 701 34.44 -13.91 -3.62
C ALA A 701 35.00 -13.67 -2.22
N VAL A 702 34.98 -12.41 -1.75
CA VAL A 702 35.40 -12.01 -0.40
C VAL A 702 34.54 -12.67 0.69
N LEU A 703 33.30 -13.03 0.37
CA LEU A 703 32.31 -13.58 1.28
C LEU A 703 32.17 -15.12 1.18
N LYS A 704 32.89 -15.74 0.24
CA LYS A 704 32.87 -17.18 -0.01
C LYS A 704 33.71 -17.95 1.02
N SER A 705 33.18 -19.07 1.50
CA SER A 705 33.93 -20.03 2.32
C SER A 705 34.95 -20.82 1.48
N GLY A 706 35.86 -21.55 2.12
CA GLY A 706 36.83 -22.41 1.42
C GLY A 706 36.19 -23.49 0.53
N ARG A 707 34.98 -23.96 0.87
CA ARG A 707 34.21 -24.89 0.02
C ARG A 707 33.58 -24.18 -1.18
N ASP A 708 33.13 -22.94 -1.01
CA ASP A 708 32.52 -22.12 -2.08
C ASP A 708 33.56 -21.64 -3.11
N ARG A 709 34.85 -21.58 -2.75
CA ARG A 709 35.94 -21.24 -3.68
C ARG A 709 36.35 -22.41 -4.58
N ALA A 710 36.13 -23.65 -4.14
CA ALA A 710 36.46 -24.84 -4.93
C ALA A 710 35.55 -25.02 -6.16
N SER A 711 34.40 -24.34 -6.20
CA SER A 711 33.45 -24.35 -7.31
C SER A 711 33.66 -23.23 -8.35
N ASP A 712 34.67 -22.36 -8.19
CA ASP A 712 34.92 -21.17 -9.03
C ASP A 712 35.28 -21.46 -10.51
N GLY A 713 35.26 -22.73 -10.95
CA GLY A 713 35.46 -23.14 -12.35
C GLY A 713 34.26 -23.80 -13.03
N LEU A 714 33.15 -24.05 -12.32
CA LEU A 714 31.96 -24.71 -12.86
C LEU A 714 30.86 -23.68 -13.14
N LYS A 715 30.21 -23.74 -14.32
CA LYS A 715 29.02 -22.93 -14.57
C LYS A 715 27.98 -23.27 -13.50
N PRO A 716 27.46 -22.28 -12.75
CA PRO A 716 26.48 -22.56 -11.71
C PRO A 716 25.22 -23.15 -12.35
N ASP A 717 24.72 -24.23 -11.74
CA ASP A 717 23.44 -24.83 -12.13
C ASP A 717 22.35 -23.76 -12.11
N LYS A 718 21.47 -23.78 -13.11
CA LYS A 718 20.36 -22.83 -13.14
C LYS A 718 19.27 -23.34 -12.21
N VAL A 719 18.65 -22.44 -11.46
CA VAL A 719 17.41 -22.77 -10.75
C VAL A 719 16.32 -23.08 -11.78
N HIS A 720 15.61 -24.20 -11.59
CA HIS A 720 14.57 -24.63 -12.51
C HIS A 720 13.22 -24.75 -11.77
N PHE A 721 12.20 -24.06 -12.27
CA PHE A 721 10.83 -24.25 -11.76
C PHE A 721 10.30 -25.62 -12.19
N ILE A 722 9.71 -26.36 -11.25
CA ILE A 722 9.17 -27.70 -11.49
C ILE A 722 7.65 -27.63 -11.63
N TYR A 723 6.96 -27.24 -10.55
CA TYR A 723 5.49 -27.14 -10.50
C TYR A 723 5.04 -26.28 -9.31
N SER A 724 3.73 -26.02 -9.24
CA SER A 724 3.10 -25.41 -8.06
C SER A 724 2.31 -26.46 -7.30
N HIS A 725 2.68 -26.72 -6.06
CA HIS A 725 2.03 -27.70 -5.19
C HIS A 725 0.92 -27.03 -4.38
N ARG A 726 -0.31 -27.54 -4.43
CA ARG A 726 -1.42 -27.01 -3.64
C ARG A 726 -1.44 -27.66 -2.25
N VAL A 727 -1.61 -26.83 -1.22
CA VAL A 727 -1.71 -27.26 0.18
C VAL A 727 -3.06 -26.89 0.75
N VAL A 728 -3.77 -27.89 1.27
CA VAL A 728 -5.06 -27.72 1.94
C VAL A 728 -4.82 -27.43 3.42
N SER A 729 -5.51 -26.43 3.97
CA SER A 729 -5.37 -26.11 5.39
C SER A 729 -5.76 -27.31 6.26
N SER A 730 -4.93 -27.68 7.24
CA SER A 730 -5.18 -28.85 8.10
C SER A 730 -6.45 -28.70 8.95
N THR A 731 -6.85 -27.47 9.27
CA THR A 731 -8.13 -27.14 9.92
C THR A 731 -9.35 -27.42 9.04
N SER A 732 -9.20 -27.48 7.71
CA SER A 732 -10.23 -27.97 6.79
C SER A 732 -10.16 -29.47 6.56
N ALA A 733 -8.97 -30.09 6.63
CA ALA A 733 -8.78 -31.53 6.45
C ALA A 733 -9.29 -32.38 7.64
N GLN A 734 -9.29 -31.83 8.86
CA GLN A 734 -9.92 -32.49 10.01
C GLN A 734 -11.46 -32.60 9.93
N LYS A 735 -12.09 -32.00 8.91
CA LYS A 735 -13.52 -32.23 8.61
C LYS A 735 -13.76 -33.36 7.60
N SER A 736 -12.72 -33.88 6.95
CA SER A 736 -12.86 -34.88 5.87
C SER A 736 -12.25 -36.26 6.18
N ASP A 737 -11.34 -36.39 7.15
CA ASP A 737 -10.66 -37.66 7.47
C ASP A 737 -10.91 -38.16 8.90
N SER A 738 -12.13 -38.57 9.20
CA SER A 738 -12.43 -39.45 10.33
C SER A 738 -12.99 -40.78 9.82
N ARG A 739 -12.10 -41.70 9.43
CA ARG A 739 -12.42 -43.12 9.34
C ARG A 739 -11.46 -43.91 10.24
N VAL A 740 -12.05 -44.42 11.33
CA VAL A 740 -11.62 -45.56 12.20
C VAL A 740 -10.54 -45.20 13.24
N SER A 741 -10.74 -45.29 14.57
CA SER A 741 -11.75 -45.96 15.40
C SER A 741 -11.94 -45.21 16.73
N ARG A 742 -13.19 -44.88 17.09
CA ARG A 742 -13.65 -44.69 18.47
C ARG A 742 -15.14 -45.07 18.56
N PRO A 743 -15.58 -45.52 19.76
CA PRO A 743 -16.76 -46.34 19.96
C PRO A 743 -18.06 -45.58 19.69
N ASP A 744 -19.11 -46.32 19.38
CA ASP A 744 -20.48 -45.87 19.08
C ASP A 744 -20.84 -44.54 19.72
N GLY A 745 -20.78 -43.48 18.91
CA GLY A 745 -21.19 -42.14 19.23
C GLY A 745 -21.61 -41.48 17.93
N GLU A 746 -22.90 -41.61 17.62
CA GLU A 746 -23.54 -41.08 16.42
C GLU A 746 -23.05 -39.67 16.06
N THR A 747 -22.64 -39.50 14.80
CA THR A 747 -22.41 -38.20 14.19
C THR A 747 -23.70 -37.37 14.29
N LYS A 748 -23.78 -36.45 15.24
CA LYS A 748 -24.90 -35.49 15.27
C LYS A 748 -24.77 -34.54 14.08
N ILE A 749 -25.57 -34.79 13.05
CA ILE A 749 -25.97 -33.78 12.09
C ILE A 749 -26.54 -32.62 12.89
N SER A 750 -25.78 -31.53 13.03
CA SER A 750 -26.32 -30.31 13.61
C SER A 750 -27.22 -29.66 12.56
N THR A 751 -28.53 -29.76 12.76
CA THR A 751 -29.51 -29.06 11.96
C THR A 751 -29.22 -27.56 12.03
N ILE A 752 -29.09 -26.91 10.87
CA ILE A 752 -29.02 -25.45 10.83
C ILE A 752 -30.35 -24.94 11.37
N ALA A 753 -30.30 -24.12 12.42
CA ALA A 753 -31.49 -23.61 13.07
C ALA A 753 -32.34 -22.84 12.05
N ARG A 754 -33.60 -23.24 11.91
CA ARG A 754 -34.58 -22.57 11.06
C ARG A 754 -35.44 -21.68 11.97
N LEU A 755 -35.46 -20.38 11.69
CA LEU A 755 -36.07 -19.38 12.56
C LEU A 755 -37.03 -18.53 11.73
N SER A 756 -38.14 -18.11 12.32
CA SER A 756 -39.01 -17.09 11.73
C SER A 756 -38.77 -15.79 12.48
N LEU A 757 -38.37 -14.72 11.79
CA LEU A 757 -38.14 -13.43 12.46
C LEU A 757 -39.46 -12.86 12.97
N SER A 758 -39.52 -12.61 14.27
CA SER A 758 -40.65 -11.96 14.94
C SER A 758 -40.42 -10.48 15.22
N SER A 759 -39.15 -10.03 15.26
CA SER A 759 -38.77 -8.63 15.49
C SER A 759 -37.41 -8.26 14.90
N ALA A 760 -37.11 -6.97 14.80
CA ALA A 760 -35.80 -6.47 14.36
C ALA A 760 -34.67 -6.82 15.35
N SER A 761 -34.96 -6.85 16.65
CA SER A 761 -33.98 -7.19 17.70
C SER A 761 -33.47 -8.63 17.58
N GLU A 762 -34.32 -9.55 17.11
CA GLU A 762 -33.99 -10.94 16.88
C GLU A 762 -33.01 -11.09 15.71
N PHE A 763 -33.19 -10.30 14.65
CA PHE A 763 -32.27 -10.24 13.53
C PHE A 763 -30.90 -9.68 13.94
N GLU A 764 -30.86 -8.62 14.76
CA GLU A 764 -29.59 -8.10 15.29
C GLU A 764 -28.87 -9.11 16.20
N SER A 765 -29.61 -9.82 17.05
CA SER A 765 -29.08 -10.90 17.89
C SER A 765 -28.45 -12.03 17.06
N ILE A 766 -29.08 -12.42 15.94
CA ILE A 766 -28.54 -13.40 14.99
C ILE A 766 -27.22 -12.89 14.38
N LEU A 767 -27.16 -11.62 13.97
CA LEU A 767 -25.95 -11.01 13.41
C LEU A 767 -24.80 -10.96 14.42
N GLN A 768 -25.10 -10.67 15.70
CA GLN A 768 -24.11 -10.64 16.77
C GLN A 768 -23.54 -12.03 17.11
N ARG A 769 -24.39 -13.07 17.07
CA ARG A 769 -23.97 -14.47 17.36
C ARG A 769 -23.09 -15.08 16.28
N GLY A 770 -23.20 -14.62 15.04
CA GLY A 770 -22.34 -15.06 13.93
C GLY A 770 -22.46 -16.55 13.60
N GLN A 771 -23.61 -17.17 13.87
CA GLN A 771 -23.91 -18.57 13.57
C GLN A 771 -24.81 -18.68 12.32
N PRO A 772 -24.69 -19.76 11.52
CA PRO A 772 -25.57 -19.97 10.36
C PRO A 772 -26.99 -20.32 10.82
N VAL A 773 -27.99 -19.63 10.25
CA VAL A 773 -29.42 -19.87 10.46
C VAL A 773 -30.16 -19.78 9.13
N VAL A 774 -31.23 -20.54 8.97
CA VAL A 774 -32.19 -20.37 7.87
C VAL A 774 -33.33 -19.50 8.37
N ILE A 775 -33.67 -18.44 7.64
CA ILE A 775 -34.80 -17.60 8.02
C ILE A 775 -36.00 -17.95 7.14
N GLU A 776 -37.04 -18.43 7.78
CA GLU A 776 -38.28 -18.87 7.14
C GLU A 776 -39.38 -17.84 7.27
N ASN A 777 -40.38 -17.94 6.40
CA ASN A 777 -41.61 -17.13 6.43
C ASN A 777 -41.37 -15.61 6.36
N LEU A 778 -40.27 -15.19 5.73
CA LEU A 778 -40.01 -13.78 5.49
C LEU A 778 -41.05 -13.24 4.50
N HIS A 779 -41.88 -12.30 4.94
CA HIS A 779 -42.87 -11.66 4.08
C HIS A 779 -42.18 -10.64 3.14
N LEU A 780 -41.50 -11.15 2.13
CA LEU A 780 -40.79 -10.35 1.11
C LEU A 780 -41.73 -9.50 0.23
N GLY A 781 -43.05 -9.59 0.44
CA GLY A 781 -44.05 -8.84 -0.30
C GLY A 781 -44.05 -9.16 -1.80
N ASP A 782 -44.59 -8.25 -2.61
CA ASP A 782 -44.76 -8.49 -4.05
C ASP A 782 -43.45 -8.53 -4.85
N CYS A 783 -42.27 -8.36 -4.24
CA CYS A 783 -40.99 -8.46 -4.96
C CYS A 783 -40.78 -9.88 -5.54
N LEU A 784 -41.30 -10.92 -4.89
CA LEU A 784 -41.23 -12.31 -5.35
C LEU A 784 -42.00 -12.54 -6.66
N LYS A 785 -43.04 -11.74 -6.95
CA LYS A 785 -43.79 -11.81 -8.22
C LYS A 785 -43.11 -11.02 -9.34
N ASN A 786 -42.28 -10.04 -8.98
CA ASN A 786 -41.63 -9.13 -9.93
C ASN A 786 -40.25 -9.64 -10.37
N TRP A 787 -39.59 -10.50 -9.60
CA TRP A 787 -38.29 -11.09 -9.96
C TRP A 787 -38.46 -12.35 -10.83
N ASN A 788 -38.94 -12.15 -12.06
CA ASN A 788 -38.99 -13.20 -13.07
C ASN A 788 -37.82 -13.07 -14.06
N ALA A 789 -37.65 -14.07 -14.92
CA ALA A 789 -36.57 -14.11 -15.91
C ALA A 789 -36.57 -12.88 -16.83
N ASP A 790 -37.75 -12.40 -17.22
CA ASP A 790 -37.91 -11.24 -18.10
C ASP A 790 -37.45 -9.95 -17.41
N TYR A 791 -37.85 -9.74 -16.15
CA TYR A 791 -37.40 -8.60 -15.34
C TYR A 791 -35.89 -8.61 -15.12
N MET A 792 -35.30 -9.79 -14.87
CA MET A 792 -33.85 -9.92 -14.72
C MET A 792 -33.11 -9.65 -16.03
N THR A 793 -33.66 -10.10 -17.16
CA THR A 793 -33.08 -9.87 -18.50
C THR A 793 -33.16 -8.40 -18.88
N ASP A 794 -34.29 -7.74 -18.64
CA ASP A 794 -34.50 -6.30 -18.86
C ASP A 794 -33.55 -5.43 -18.00
N ARG A 795 -33.34 -5.80 -16.73
CA ARG A 795 -32.49 -5.02 -15.82
C ARG A 795 -31.00 -5.27 -15.98
N VAL A 796 -30.59 -6.46 -16.38
CA VAL A 796 -29.16 -6.85 -16.45
C VAL A 796 -28.61 -6.73 -17.88
N GLY A 797 -29.48 -6.84 -18.89
CA GLY A 797 -29.13 -6.91 -20.32
C GLY A 797 -28.86 -8.34 -20.76
N GLY A 798 -29.54 -8.80 -21.82
CA GLY A 798 -29.46 -10.18 -22.34
C GLY A 798 -28.08 -10.59 -22.87
N ASP A 799 -27.20 -9.61 -23.08
CA ASP A 799 -25.93 -9.76 -23.80
C ASP A 799 -24.75 -10.02 -22.83
N LYS A 800 -25.00 -10.00 -21.51
CA LYS A 800 -23.96 -10.25 -20.50
C LYS A 800 -23.72 -11.73 -20.29
N LYS A 801 -22.60 -12.23 -20.81
CA LYS A 801 -22.05 -13.54 -20.41
C LYS A 801 -21.67 -13.52 -18.93
N VAL A 802 -22.35 -14.33 -18.12
CA VAL A 802 -21.98 -14.60 -16.73
C VAL A 802 -20.79 -15.54 -16.72
N SER A 803 -19.61 -15.05 -16.33
CA SER A 803 -18.42 -15.90 -16.14
C SER A 803 -18.51 -16.64 -14.81
N SER A 804 -18.67 -17.96 -14.89
CA SER A 804 -18.54 -18.89 -13.76
C SER A 804 -17.08 -18.93 -13.30
N THR A 805 -16.75 -18.25 -12.21
CA THR A 805 -15.45 -18.44 -11.51
C THR A 805 -15.61 -18.54 -9.99
N THR A 806 -16.84 -18.77 -9.53
CA THR A 806 -17.16 -19.19 -8.16
C THR A 806 -18.32 -20.15 -8.31
N ALA A 807 -18.25 -21.35 -7.74
CA ALA A 807 -19.30 -22.37 -7.85
C ALA A 807 -20.66 -21.82 -7.38
N LEU A 808 -21.45 -21.33 -8.33
CA LEU A 808 -22.88 -21.08 -8.19
C LEU A 808 -23.55 -22.39 -8.60
N ILE A 809 -24.00 -23.18 -7.63
CA ILE A 809 -24.96 -24.26 -7.91
C ILE A 809 -26.29 -23.56 -8.17
N PHE A 810 -26.61 -23.36 -9.44
CA PHE A 810 -27.99 -23.10 -9.86
C PHE A 810 -28.67 -24.47 -10.00
N ASP A 811 -29.44 -24.87 -8.99
CA ASP A 811 -30.41 -25.95 -9.15
C ASP A 811 -31.77 -25.33 -9.49
N THR A 812 -32.18 -25.44 -10.75
CA THR A 812 -33.47 -24.93 -11.24
C THR A 812 -34.68 -25.74 -10.75
N SER A 813 -34.47 -26.85 -10.05
CA SER A 813 -35.55 -27.67 -9.49
C SER A 813 -36.02 -27.25 -8.10
N GLN A 814 -35.21 -26.45 -7.37
CA GLN A 814 -35.58 -25.90 -6.06
C GLN A 814 -35.45 -24.37 -6.05
N LYS A 815 -36.55 -23.66 -5.79
CA LYS A 815 -36.59 -22.20 -5.69
C LYS A 815 -35.83 -21.71 -4.45
N THR A 816 -34.50 -21.71 -4.48
CA THR A 816 -33.64 -21.21 -3.40
C THR A 816 -32.80 -20.03 -3.90
N LEU A 817 -32.94 -18.86 -3.26
CA LEU A 817 -32.21 -17.65 -3.63
C LEU A 817 -31.21 -17.32 -2.50
N ALA A 818 -29.92 -17.59 -2.72
CA ALA A 818 -28.86 -17.21 -1.79
C ALA A 818 -28.25 -15.88 -2.21
N LEU A 819 -28.63 -14.78 -1.54
CA LEU A 819 -28.02 -13.46 -1.74
C LEU A 819 -26.79 -13.31 -0.83
N LEU A 820 -25.58 -13.31 -1.42
CA LEU A 820 -24.34 -12.98 -0.72
C LEU A 820 -23.86 -11.58 -1.16
N TRP A 821 -24.04 -10.58 -0.29
CA TRP A 821 -23.40 -9.26 -0.44
C TRP A 821 -22.02 -9.26 0.25
N PRO A 822 -20.97 -8.57 -0.26
CA PRO A 822 -19.59 -8.72 0.21
C PRO A 822 -19.28 -8.37 1.68
N LYS A 823 -20.25 -7.94 2.49
CA LYS A 823 -20.07 -7.59 3.92
C LYS A 823 -20.43 -8.71 4.91
N LEU A 824 -20.98 -9.84 4.47
CA LEU A 824 -21.34 -10.98 5.32
C LEU A 824 -20.40 -12.18 5.06
N ARG A 825 -19.15 -12.10 5.54
CA ARG A 825 -18.20 -13.22 5.45
C ARG A 825 -18.27 -14.20 6.63
N ARG A 826 -19.20 -14.04 7.58
CA ARG A 826 -19.36 -14.96 8.73
C ARG A 826 -20.78 -15.46 9.00
N ALA A 827 -21.82 -14.98 8.33
CA ALA A 827 -23.17 -15.54 8.44
C ALA A 827 -23.74 -15.78 7.04
N ILE A 828 -24.04 -17.05 6.72
CA ILE A 828 -24.81 -17.43 5.54
C ILE A 828 -26.27 -17.40 5.98
N VAL A 829 -27.07 -16.49 5.41
CA VAL A 829 -28.51 -16.42 5.60
C VAL A 829 -29.17 -16.90 4.31
N CYS A 830 -29.82 -18.05 4.34
CA CYS A 830 -30.66 -18.53 3.25
C CYS A 830 -32.11 -18.09 3.50
N ILE A 831 -32.74 -17.43 2.52
CA ILE A 831 -34.14 -17.00 2.59
C ILE A 831 -34.96 -17.90 1.66
N TYR A 832 -36.01 -18.53 2.21
CA TYR A 832 -36.89 -19.42 1.45
C TYR A 832 -38.27 -18.78 1.27
N GLY A 833 -38.76 -18.71 0.03
CA GLY A 833 -40.11 -18.24 -0.31
C GLY A 833 -40.88 -19.30 -1.09
N HIS A 834 -42.02 -19.76 -0.56
CA HIS A 834 -42.92 -20.67 -1.28
C HIS A 834 -43.85 -19.88 -2.20
N CYS A 835 -43.81 -20.17 -3.51
CA CYS A 835 -44.78 -19.67 -4.47
C CYS A 835 -45.37 -20.86 -5.24
N GLN A 836 -46.56 -21.30 -4.82
CA GLN A 836 -47.40 -22.23 -5.58
C GLN A 836 -48.01 -21.48 -6.77
N MET A 837 -47.82 -22.01 -7.98
CA MET A 837 -48.50 -21.52 -9.17
C MET A 837 -49.86 -22.23 -9.28
N THR A 838 -50.94 -21.47 -9.10
CA THR A 838 -52.26 -21.82 -9.66
C THR A 838 -52.76 -20.62 -10.45
N GLY A 839 -53.04 -20.84 -11.73
CA GLY A 839 -53.36 -19.78 -12.67
C GLY A 839 -54.76 -19.21 -12.47
N ARG A 840 -54.91 -17.90 -12.72
CA ARG A 840 -56.03 -17.29 -13.45
C ARG A 840 -55.73 -15.80 -13.68
N ARG A 841 -56.04 -15.34 -14.89
CA ARG A 841 -55.99 -13.94 -15.33
C ARG A 841 -57.02 -13.09 -14.56
N SER A 842 -56.64 -11.88 -14.14
CA SER A 842 -57.52 -10.71 -14.16
C SER A 842 -56.72 -9.40 -14.13
N ASN A 843 -57.21 -8.41 -14.88
CA ASN A 843 -56.71 -7.05 -15.02
C ASN A 843 -57.16 -6.17 -13.84
N GLN A 844 -56.28 -5.31 -13.30
CA GLN A 844 -56.46 -3.85 -13.05
C GLN A 844 -55.43 -3.27 -12.02
N PRO A 845 -55.22 -1.93 -11.96
CA PRO A 845 -53.92 -1.32 -11.67
C PRO A 845 -53.72 -0.70 -10.27
N ASN A 846 -52.44 -0.39 -9.99
CA ASN A 846 -51.89 0.52 -8.97
C ASN A 846 -52.25 0.31 -7.49
N SER A 847 -51.31 -0.28 -6.74
CA SER A 847 -51.14 -0.01 -5.30
C SER A 847 -49.65 0.12 -4.94
N LYS A 848 -49.36 1.00 -3.98
CA LYS A 848 -48.03 1.39 -3.52
C LYS A 848 -47.24 0.19 -2.99
N LYS A 849 -45.97 0.09 -3.41
CA LYS A 849 -44.99 -0.94 -3.02
C LYS A 849 -44.51 -0.68 -1.59
N THR A 850 -44.66 -1.63 -0.66
CA THR A 850 -44.12 -1.53 0.70
C THR A 850 -43.44 -2.83 1.14
N PHE A 851 -42.22 -2.70 1.68
CA PHE A 851 -41.61 -3.67 2.59
C PHE A 851 -42.30 -3.56 3.96
N PRO A 852 -42.19 -4.56 4.87
CA PRO A 852 -42.52 -4.35 6.28
C PRO A 852 -41.73 -3.15 6.82
N ALA A 853 -42.41 -2.16 7.40
CA ALA A 853 -41.83 -0.86 7.75
C ALA A 853 -40.59 -0.95 8.68
N TRP A 854 -40.47 -2.01 9.48
CA TRP A 854 -39.35 -2.24 10.39
C TRP A 854 -38.07 -2.78 9.70
N LEU A 855 -38.21 -3.38 8.51
CA LEU A 855 -37.08 -3.80 7.67
C LEU A 855 -36.48 -2.60 6.90
N GLN A 856 -37.28 -1.55 6.65
CA GLN A 856 -36.81 -0.30 6.05
C GLN A 856 -36.06 0.60 7.05
N THR A 857 -36.49 0.68 8.31
CA THR A 857 -35.83 1.55 9.31
C THR A 857 -34.42 1.08 9.69
N SER A 858 -34.17 -0.22 9.72
CA SER A 858 -32.83 -0.76 10.01
C SER A 858 -31.86 -0.62 8.81
N TYR A 859 -32.39 -0.56 7.58
CA TYR A 859 -31.60 -0.39 6.37
C TYR A 859 -31.34 1.08 5.99
N CYS A 860 -32.20 2.02 6.38
CA CYS A 860 -32.05 3.44 6.08
C CYS A 860 -31.21 4.23 7.10
N GLN A 861 -30.90 3.70 8.28
CA GLN A 861 -30.02 4.38 9.25
C GLN A 861 -28.51 4.06 9.09
N LYS A 862 -28.12 3.20 8.15
CA LYS A 862 -26.71 2.87 7.84
C LYS A 862 -26.41 2.73 6.34
N SER A 863 -26.97 3.60 5.49
CA SER A 863 -26.60 3.72 4.07
C SER A 863 -25.88 5.02 3.76
#